data_AF-A0A933GT82-F1
#
_entry.id   AF-A0A933GT82-F1
#
_cell.length_a   1.000
_cell.length_b   1.000
_cell.length_c   1.000
_cell.angle_alpha   90.00
_cell.angle_beta   90.00
_cell.angle_gamma   90.00
#
_symmetry.space_group_name_H-M   'P 1'
#
loop_
_entity.id
_entity.type
_entity.pdbx_description
1 polymer ?
#
loop_
_entity_poly.entity_id
_entity_poly.type
_entity_poly.pdbx_seq_one_letter_code
_entity_poly.pdbx_strand_id
1 'polypeptide(L)'
;MIRRRVYSHLTLAALAAWALVPAARAANGLFPIEFGARGHGRGGASTGVIGDTSALNRNPASIAFIVGRQLDQTVEVFVQKLHYEQTQFEPGVDSEDELVIAPFFGYVFDHPLDLLTLPVDIYDAYFASAAPPVLGSRREIYVRSEGRGYIEVPLAAVPGRLILEAEGRGAAIADVQVLAYTRSEEVGKGYRSVVQIQDFPGIPPDAVVSGVVAQFEWRYVQRVNDEFVKLKLAVDDREQNTRFRSLSPDWQKAEVSELFDQRELPMRIAVLLDTAGNTVELRNFRTILVYRQGDKYFQETLAHREDPFPVGSGLESRVLAEEAGVRDVAESFAPVARFDSLPPLPPGTELERVRIAYRYVFPAGRDAVGLIRIRLVGEHEVLAHQTHSPTEGGPVPTEHVPPELRQDYQVRTIPEGSGWKFGFGVFPQGGSQLNTKVRSELFPEGNDQRVNLLILSLVPAAAYRFNEHFSLGIAPNFDIAQLEIDGLVGQSADILKGEPLSGISYADFLGATAGVNEIRGEIDSEFLRGWGFGGRIGALYRHDDSFSVGASYASRTFLTDLSGEAHIDFTRFFNATGLGLPALLFLPNGGLNGLETDVDMTIEDFELPQHVTVGFAYKPVPWFQLSADGRWINWSDTFDTLTV
;
A
#
# COMPACT_ATOMS: atom_id res chain seq x y z
N MET A 1 -7.61 -8.61 37.15
CA MET A 1 -6.27 -8.15 37.63
C MET A 1 -5.09 -8.88 36.99
N ILE A 2 -5.16 -10.20 36.78
CA ILE A 2 -4.03 -11.00 36.26
C ILE A 2 -3.62 -10.60 34.82
N ARG A 3 -4.59 -10.33 33.93
CA ARG A 3 -4.31 -9.88 32.54
C ARG A 3 -3.47 -8.60 32.48
N ARG A 4 -3.74 -7.60 33.33
CA ARG A 4 -3.01 -6.31 33.34
C ARG A 4 -1.52 -6.44 33.72
N ARG A 5 -1.16 -7.41 34.57
CA ARG A 5 0.24 -7.64 34.99
C ARG A 5 1.06 -8.34 33.91
N VAL A 6 0.46 -9.24 33.13
CA VAL A 6 1.17 -9.94 32.03
C VAL A 6 1.53 -8.95 30.92
N TYR A 7 0.63 -8.05 30.55
CA TYR A 7 0.93 -7.01 29.57
C TYR A 7 2.08 -6.10 30.02
N SER A 8 2.11 -5.65 31.28
CA SER A 8 3.20 -4.80 31.77
C SER A 8 4.56 -5.48 31.74
N HIS A 9 4.64 -6.79 32.02
CA HIS A 9 5.91 -7.53 31.98
C HIS A 9 6.39 -7.79 30.55
N LEU A 10 5.48 -8.01 29.60
CA LEU A 10 5.82 -8.17 28.17
C LEU A 10 6.26 -6.84 27.54
N THR A 11 5.62 -5.72 27.89
CA THR A 11 6.07 -4.39 27.43
C THR A 11 7.46 -4.06 27.99
N LEU A 12 7.73 -4.39 29.27
CA LEU A 12 9.06 -4.23 29.86
C LEU A 12 10.11 -5.15 29.21
N ALA A 13 9.76 -6.39 28.86
CA ALA A 13 10.66 -7.30 28.16
C ALA A 13 10.95 -6.82 26.73
N ALA A 14 9.96 -6.29 26.01
CA ALA A 14 10.14 -5.68 24.69
C ALA A 14 11.02 -4.43 24.77
N LEU A 15 10.81 -3.56 25.77
CA LEU A 15 11.65 -2.38 26.02
C LEU A 15 13.08 -2.75 26.43
N ALA A 16 13.25 -3.81 27.23
CA ALA A 16 14.56 -4.32 27.61
C ALA A 16 15.30 -4.98 26.44
N ALA A 17 14.57 -5.69 25.56
CA ALA A 17 15.13 -6.21 24.31
C ALA A 17 15.54 -5.07 23.37
N TRP A 18 14.76 -3.98 23.32
CA TRP A 18 15.10 -2.76 22.58
C TRP A 18 16.36 -2.08 23.12
N ALA A 19 16.54 -2.05 24.44
CA ALA A 19 17.73 -1.52 25.10
C ALA A 19 18.99 -2.39 24.93
N LEU A 20 18.83 -3.65 24.47
CA LEU A 20 19.90 -4.61 24.24
C LEU A 20 20.30 -4.73 22.76
N VAL A 21 19.68 -3.98 21.84
CA VAL A 21 20.12 -3.92 20.45
C VAL A 21 21.34 -2.98 20.41
N PRO A 22 22.59 -3.48 20.29
CA PRO A 22 23.69 -2.59 19.97
C PRO A 22 23.35 -1.87 18.67
N ALA A 23 23.64 -0.57 18.57
CA ALA A 23 23.46 0.20 17.35
C ALA A 23 23.97 -0.64 16.17
N ALA A 24 23.06 -1.14 15.34
CA ALA A 24 23.38 -2.12 14.31
C ALA A 24 24.24 -1.42 13.26
N ARG A 25 25.55 -1.62 13.35
CA ARG A 25 26.53 -1.21 12.34
C ARG A 25 26.56 -2.29 11.26
N ALA A 26 25.57 -2.34 10.39
CA ALA A 26 25.55 -3.32 9.31
C ALA A 26 24.75 -2.82 8.11
N ALA A 27 25.39 -2.03 7.23
CA ALA A 27 25.00 -2.01 5.83
C ALA A 27 25.40 -3.34 5.19
N ASN A 28 24.59 -3.90 4.28
CA ASN A 28 24.92 -5.14 3.55
C ASN A 28 25.85 -4.85 2.36
N GLY A 29 26.91 -4.05 2.59
CA GLY A 29 27.70 -3.45 1.53
C GLY A 29 26.82 -2.60 0.63
N LEU A 30 26.82 -2.90 -0.68
CA LEU A 30 26.03 -2.20 -1.69
C LEU A 30 24.53 -2.55 -1.67
N PHE A 31 24.11 -3.62 -0.98
CA PHE A 31 22.71 -4.04 -0.98
C PHE A 31 21.87 -3.29 0.06
N PRO A 32 20.65 -2.88 -0.29
CA PRO A 32 19.70 -2.41 0.70
C PRO A 32 19.38 -3.48 1.75
N ILE A 33 19.21 -3.03 2.98
CA ILE A 33 18.82 -3.91 4.08
C ILE A 33 17.43 -4.46 3.84
N GLU A 34 16.52 -3.70 3.22
CA GLU A 34 15.13 -4.08 2.94
C GLU A 34 14.47 -3.19 1.89
N PHE A 35 13.31 -3.61 1.37
CA PHE A 35 12.45 -2.82 0.51
C PHE A 35 11.08 -2.65 1.15
N GLY A 36 10.46 -1.48 0.92
CA GLY A 36 9.11 -1.21 1.40
C GLY A 36 9.03 -0.88 2.90
N ALA A 37 8.08 -0.02 3.26
CA ALA A 37 7.97 0.52 4.61
C ALA A 37 7.78 -0.55 5.70
N ARG A 38 7.01 -1.61 5.40
CA ARG A 38 6.72 -2.68 6.37
C ARG A 38 7.93 -3.56 6.63
N GLY A 39 8.72 -3.86 5.60
CA GLY A 39 9.98 -4.56 5.75
C GLY A 39 10.96 -3.76 6.60
N HIS A 40 11.11 -2.47 6.31
CA HIS A 40 11.96 -1.58 7.10
C HIS A 40 11.52 -1.49 8.57
N GLY A 41 10.21 -1.45 8.81
CA GLY A 41 9.64 -1.52 10.17
C GLY A 41 9.97 -2.84 10.92
N ARG A 42 10.33 -3.90 10.19
CA ARG A 42 10.81 -5.18 10.75
C ARG A 42 12.34 -5.25 10.85
N GLY A 43 13.06 -4.17 10.58
CA GLY A 43 14.53 -4.15 10.56
C GLY A 43 15.14 -5.04 9.47
N GLY A 44 14.41 -5.29 8.38
CA GLY A 44 14.86 -6.14 7.27
C GLY A 44 14.66 -7.64 7.46
N ALA A 45 14.01 -8.08 8.53
CA ALA A 45 13.62 -9.48 8.69
C ALA A 45 12.30 -9.76 7.97
N SER A 46 12.39 -10.25 6.72
CA SER A 46 11.21 -10.48 5.86
C SER A 46 11.23 -11.81 5.10
N THR A 47 12.34 -12.56 5.10
CA THR A 47 12.49 -13.76 4.28
C THR A 47 11.50 -14.86 4.66
N GLY A 48 11.24 -15.02 5.96
CA GLY A 48 10.23 -15.94 6.49
C GLY A 48 8.84 -15.32 6.68
N VAL A 49 8.64 -14.05 6.32
CA VAL A 49 7.39 -13.32 6.57
C VAL A 49 6.50 -13.39 5.33
N ILE A 50 5.25 -13.81 5.50
CA ILE A 50 4.21 -13.60 4.49
C ILE A 50 3.79 -12.13 4.58
N GLY A 51 4.05 -11.37 3.52
CA GLY A 51 3.94 -9.92 3.59
C GLY A 51 3.55 -9.28 2.26
N ASP A 52 4.03 -8.06 2.08
CA ASP A 52 3.77 -7.18 0.95
C ASP A 52 4.60 -7.54 -0.30
N THR A 53 4.45 -6.76 -1.37
CA THR A 53 5.09 -7.00 -2.67
C THR A 53 6.62 -6.86 -2.66
N SER A 54 7.25 -6.37 -1.57
CA SER A 54 8.72 -6.43 -1.41
C SER A 54 9.26 -7.87 -1.45
N ALA A 55 8.39 -8.83 -1.12
CA ALA A 55 8.60 -10.27 -1.26
C ALA A 55 9.18 -10.68 -2.62
N LEU A 56 8.83 -9.99 -3.71
CA LEU A 56 9.35 -10.28 -5.05
C LEU A 56 10.89 -10.31 -5.07
N ASN A 57 11.53 -9.40 -4.32
CA ASN A 57 12.99 -9.30 -4.26
C ASN A 57 13.60 -9.92 -2.98
N ARG A 58 12.79 -10.28 -1.98
CA ARG A 58 13.28 -10.96 -0.76
C ARG A 58 13.16 -12.46 -0.85
N ASN A 59 11.94 -12.95 -0.97
CA ASN A 59 11.61 -14.36 -1.10
C ASN A 59 10.38 -14.48 -2.00
N PRO A 60 10.55 -14.69 -3.32
CA PRO A 60 9.43 -14.69 -4.26
C PRO A 60 8.40 -15.77 -3.94
N ALA A 61 8.72 -16.83 -3.18
CA ALA A 61 7.73 -17.81 -2.75
C ALA A 61 6.62 -17.23 -1.86
N SER A 62 6.93 -16.17 -1.11
CA SER A 62 5.98 -15.57 -0.17
C SER A 62 4.83 -14.81 -0.85
N ILE A 63 4.99 -14.36 -2.11
CA ILE A 63 3.88 -13.73 -2.86
C ILE A 63 2.73 -14.70 -3.13
N ALA A 64 3.01 -16.01 -3.10
CA ALA A 64 2.00 -17.06 -3.26
C ALA A 64 0.93 -17.05 -2.15
N PHE A 65 1.22 -16.38 -1.03
CA PHE A 65 0.34 -16.23 0.12
C PHE A 65 -0.28 -14.83 0.22
N ILE A 66 0.01 -13.91 -0.71
CA ILE A 66 -0.66 -12.61 -0.82
C ILE A 66 -2.07 -12.82 -1.38
N VAL A 67 -3.09 -12.30 -0.70
CA VAL A 67 -4.47 -12.56 -1.11
C VAL A 67 -5.00 -11.52 -2.06
N GLY A 68 -5.44 -11.98 -3.24
CA GLY A 68 -5.88 -11.10 -4.32
C GLY A 68 -4.73 -10.27 -4.89
N ARG A 69 -5.07 -9.12 -5.45
CA ARG A 69 -4.11 -8.20 -6.06
C ARG A 69 -3.61 -7.19 -5.03
N GLN A 70 -2.32 -6.90 -5.06
CA GLN A 70 -1.70 -5.92 -4.16
C GLN A 70 -0.71 -5.08 -4.95
N LEU A 71 -0.76 -3.77 -4.75
CA LEU A 71 0.20 -2.81 -5.26
C LEU A 71 0.79 -2.06 -4.07
N ASP A 72 2.11 -2.01 -3.97
CA ASP A 72 2.81 -1.21 -2.98
C ASP A 72 3.78 -0.24 -3.66
N GLN A 73 3.88 0.95 -3.10
CA GLN A 73 4.85 1.97 -3.49
C GLN A 73 5.54 2.48 -2.23
N THR A 74 6.85 2.65 -2.29
CA THR A 74 7.61 3.27 -1.20
C THR A 74 8.72 4.12 -1.78
N VAL A 75 8.90 5.31 -1.21
CA VAL A 75 10.09 6.12 -1.46
C VAL A 75 10.91 6.08 -0.19
N GLU A 76 12.08 5.48 -0.26
CA GLU A 76 13.02 5.43 0.84
C GLU A 76 13.99 6.60 0.74
N VAL A 77 14.28 7.21 1.88
CA VAL A 77 15.28 8.27 2.00
C VAL A 77 16.22 7.91 3.14
N PHE A 78 17.51 7.77 2.87
CA PHE A 78 18.51 7.41 3.86
C PHE A 78 19.81 8.19 3.66
N VAL A 79 20.64 8.25 4.70
CA VAL A 79 21.96 8.88 4.68
C VAL A 79 23.00 7.80 4.89
N GLN A 80 24.01 7.74 4.02
CA GLN A 80 25.14 6.84 4.15
C GLN A 80 26.30 7.55 4.82
N LYS A 81 26.93 6.87 5.79
CA LYS A 81 28.18 7.31 6.40
C LYS A 81 29.27 6.32 6.04
N LEU A 82 30.20 6.79 5.21
CA LEU A 82 31.33 6.00 4.74
C LEU A 82 32.61 6.62 5.30
N HIS A 83 33.56 5.76 5.68
CA HIS A 83 34.90 6.17 6.02
C HIS A 83 35.81 5.75 4.88
N TYR A 84 36.50 6.71 4.27
CA TYR A 84 37.35 6.51 3.11
C TYR A 84 38.82 6.59 3.52
N GLU A 85 39.64 5.60 3.14
CA GLU A 85 41.10 5.61 3.30
C GLU A 85 41.74 5.25 1.96
N GLN A 86 42.73 6.03 1.51
CA GLN A 86 43.49 5.74 0.29
C GLN A 86 44.99 5.69 0.59
N THR A 87 45.70 4.75 -0.04
CA THR A 87 47.14 4.55 0.16
C THR A 87 48.02 5.56 -0.59
N GLN A 88 47.51 6.20 -1.64
CA GLN A 88 48.25 7.13 -2.51
C GLN A 88 48.12 8.62 -2.11
N PHE A 89 47.16 8.96 -1.24
CA PHE A 89 46.87 10.32 -0.77
C PHE A 89 46.71 10.34 0.79
N GLU A 90 46.50 11.51 1.40
CA GLU A 90 46.46 11.74 2.87
C GLU A 90 45.47 10.86 3.68
N PRO A 91 45.58 10.77 5.03
CA PRO A 91 44.86 9.77 5.84
C PRO A 91 43.35 10.02 5.93
N GLY A 92 42.63 8.95 6.30
CA GLY A 92 41.21 8.76 6.05
C GLY A 92 40.25 9.91 6.36
N VAL A 93 39.25 10.06 5.48
CA VAL A 93 38.24 11.12 5.50
C VAL A 93 36.84 10.49 5.57
N ASP A 94 35.98 11.08 6.39
CA ASP A 94 34.57 10.69 6.44
C ASP A 94 33.79 11.29 5.24
N SER A 95 32.76 10.57 4.80
CA SER A 95 31.83 11.09 3.80
C SER A 95 30.98 12.23 4.36
N GLU A 96 30.57 13.14 3.48
CA GLU A 96 29.54 14.13 3.78
C GLU A 96 28.17 13.44 3.96
N ASP A 97 27.31 14.07 4.75
CA ASP A 97 25.94 13.60 4.98
C ASP A 97 25.09 13.94 3.75
N GLU A 98 24.80 12.95 2.91
CA GLU A 98 23.96 13.11 1.72
C GLU A 98 22.73 12.23 1.73
N LEU A 99 21.62 12.76 1.20
CA LEU A 99 20.35 12.08 1.12
C LEU A 99 20.28 11.23 -0.15
N VAL A 100 20.23 9.92 0.01
CA VAL A 100 19.97 8.97 -1.07
C VAL A 100 18.47 8.69 -1.14
N ILE A 101 17.91 8.74 -2.35
CA ILE A 101 16.49 8.43 -2.61
C ILE A 101 16.39 7.10 -3.37
N ALA A 102 15.63 6.16 -2.83
CA ALA A 102 15.46 4.82 -3.36
C ALA A 102 13.97 4.49 -3.57
N PRO A 103 13.45 4.56 -4.82
CA PRO A 103 12.06 4.24 -5.09
C PRO A 103 11.85 2.72 -5.18
N PHE A 104 10.76 2.25 -4.61
CA PHE A 104 10.26 0.88 -4.71
C PHE A 104 8.84 0.89 -5.28
N PHE A 105 8.61 0.03 -6.27
CA PHE A 105 7.30 -0.30 -6.80
C PHE A 105 7.15 -1.82 -6.83
N GLY A 106 6.02 -2.34 -6.36
CA GLY A 106 5.70 -3.75 -6.46
C GLY A 106 4.21 -3.96 -6.75
N TYR A 107 3.92 -4.94 -7.60
CA TYR A 107 2.57 -5.33 -7.96
C TYR A 107 2.47 -6.85 -8.05
N VAL A 108 1.52 -7.43 -7.32
CA VAL A 108 1.24 -8.87 -7.29
C VAL A 108 -0.21 -9.10 -7.71
N PHE A 109 -0.43 -10.14 -8.51
CA PHE A 109 -1.70 -10.45 -9.14
C PHE A 109 -1.91 -11.96 -9.37
N ASP A 110 -3.16 -12.35 -9.63
CA ASP A 110 -3.59 -13.75 -9.69
C ASP A 110 -3.37 -14.38 -11.07
N HIS A 111 -3.60 -13.64 -12.15
CA HIS A 111 -3.48 -14.14 -13.52
C HIS A 111 -2.58 -13.25 -14.39
N PRO A 112 -1.76 -13.78 -15.32
CA PRO A 112 -0.84 -12.98 -16.15
C PRO A 112 -1.50 -11.81 -16.89
N LEU A 113 -2.76 -11.99 -17.30
CA LEU A 113 -3.55 -10.95 -17.99
C LEU A 113 -4.01 -9.81 -17.07
N ASP A 114 -3.97 -10.01 -15.75
CA ASP A 114 -4.32 -8.97 -14.76
C ASP A 114 -3.27 -7.86 -14.69
N LEU A 115 -2.09 -8.04 -15.30
CA LEU A 115 -1.02 -7.05 -15.37
C LEU A 115 -1.52 -5.72 -15.96
N LEU A 116 -2.46 -5.76 -16.92
CA LEU A 116 -3.00 -4.59 -17.60
C LEU A 116 -4.16 -3.93 -16.86
N THR A 117 -4.61 -4.53 -15.77
CA THR A 117 -5.68 -3.97 -14.95
C THR A 117 -5.03 -3.32 -13.73
N LEU A 118 -5.40 -2.08 -13.41
CA LEU A 118 -5.01 -1.47 -12.14
C LEU A 118 -5.91 -2.02 -11.02
N PRO A 119 -5.37 -2.37 -9.84
CA PRO A 119 -6.21 -2.79 -8.75
C PRO A 119 -7.07 -1.60 -8.30
N VAL A 120 -8.34 -1.86 -8.01
CA VAL A 120 -9.25 -0.84 -7.42
C VAL A 120 -8.85 -0.53 -5.97
N ASP A 121 -8.09 -1.45 -5.34
CA ASP A 121 -7.57 -1.31 -3.98
C ASP A 121 -6.09 -0.89 -4.01
N ILE A 122 -5.81 0.41 -3.86
CA ILE A 122 -4.47 0.92 -3.56
C ILE A 122 -4.23 0.71 -2.06
N TYR A 123 -3.38 -0.24 -1.71
CA TYR A 123 -2.98 -0.46 -0.32
C TYR A 123 -1.79 0.46 0.01
N ASP A 124 -2.07 1.50 0.80
CA ASP A 124 -1.15 2.32 1.58
C ASP A 124 0.05 3.01 0.86
N ALA A 125 0.04 4.35 0.84
CA ALA A 125 1.25 5.15 0.62
C ALA A 125 1.87 5.50 2.00
N TYR A 126 3.00 4.89 2.36
CA TYR A 126 3.73 5.18 3.60
C TYR A 126 4.98 6.03 3.32
N PHE A 127 5.12 7.15 4.03
CA PHE A 127 6.38 7.88 4.14
C PHE A 127 7.12 7.38 5.39
N ALA A 128 8.22 6.66 5.20
CA ALA A 128 9.13 6.32 6.29
C ALA A 128 10.37 7.21 6.18
N SER A 129 10.53 8.16 7.11
CA SER A 129 11.79 8.89 7.30
C SER A 129 12.54 8.32 8.50
N ALA A 130 13.86 8.13 8.37
CA ALA A 130 14.73 7.64 9.44
C ALA A 130 15.08 8.71 10.50
N ALA A 131 14.15 9.60 10.85
CA ALA A 131 14.33 10.61 11.89
C ALA A 131 13.12 10.64 12.85
N PRO A 132 13.32 10.86 14.16
CA PRO A 132 12.24 10.79 15.15
C PRO A 132 11.17 11.86 14.84
N PRO A 133 9.88 11.50 14.80
CA PRO A 133 8.83 12.49 14.54
C PRO A 133 8.73 13.45 15.73
N VAL A 134 9.08 14.71 15.48
CA VAL A 134 8.69 15.84 16.34
C VAL A 134 7.18 15.98 16.22
N LEU A 135 6.47 15.73 17.32
CA LEU A 135 5.02 15.93 17.45
C LEU A 135 4.66 17.40 17.20
N GLY A 136 3.96 17.65 16.09
CA GLY A 136 3.41 18.97 15.77
C GLY A 136 2.31 18.88 14.70
N SER A 137 1.19 18.21 14.99
CA SER A 137 0.07 18.14 14.05
C SER A 137 -0.69 19.48 14.00
N ARG A 138 -0.52 20.25 12.92
CA ARG A 138 -1.53 21.21 12.46
C ARG A 138 -2.68 20.41 11.85
N ARG A 139 -3.88 20.50 12.44
CA ARG A 139 -5.11 19.94 11.86
C ARG A 139 -5.66 20.91 10.82
N GLU A 140 -5.67 20.50 9.56
CA GLU A 140 -6.53 21.12 8.54
C GLU A 140 -7.95 20.55 8.69
N ILE A 141 -8.94 21.42 8.86
CA ILE A 141 -10.36 21.07 9.01
C ILE A 141 -11.02 21.19 7.64
N TYR A 142 -11.47 20.07 7.07
CA TYR A 142 -12.32 20.05 5.87
C TYR A 142 -13.79 20.16 6.30
N VAL A 143 -14.49 21.22 5.89
CA VAL A 143 -15.94 21.39 6.12
C VAL A 143 -16.68 20.88 4.88
N ARG A 144 -17.61 19.93 5.04
CA ARG A 144 -18.48 19.50 3.92
C ARG A 144 -19.42 20.65 3.56
N SER A 145 -19.39 21.10 2.30
CA SER A 145 -20.21 22.21 1.78
C SER A 145 -21.60 21.80 1.27
N GLU A 146 -21.97 20.51 1.31
CA GLU A 146 -23.27 20.01 0.83
C GLU A 146 -23.78 18.76 1.58
N GLY A 147 -25.10 18.56 1.62
CA GLY A 147 -25.76 17.42 2.26
C GLY A 147 -27.20 17.18 1.78
N ARG A 148 -27.82 16.07 2.21
CA ARG A 148 -29.23 15.71 1.91
C ARG A 148 -30.03 15.60 3.20
N GLY A 149 -31.26 16.10 3.19
CA GLY A 149 -32.20 16.07 4.32
C GLY A 149 -33.56 15.53 3.90
N TYR A 150 -34.39 15.19 4.88
CA TYR A 150 -35.78 14.80 4.64
C TYR A 150 -36.68 15.14 5.82
N ILE A 151 -37.93 15.49 5.52
CA ILE A 151 -39.00 15.70 6.50
C ILE A 151 -40.09 14.66 6.25
N GLU A 152 -40.48 13.93 7.29
CA GLU A 152 -41.63 13.01 7.25
C GLU A 152 -42.90 13.71 7.72
N VAL A 153 -44.00 13.47 7.01
CA VAL A 153 -45.31 14.06 7.32
C VAL A 153 -46.21 12.99 7.92
N PRO A 154 -46.88 13.25 9.05
CA PRO A 154 -47.92 12.37 9.56
C PRO A 154 -49.03 12.20 8.51
N LEU A 155 -49.47 10.96 8.25
CA LEU A 155 -50.49 10.65 7.24
C LEU A 155 -51.79 11.45 7.41
N ALA A 156 -52.22 11.67 8.65
CA ALA A 156 -53.42 12.44 8.99
C ALA A 156 -53.30 13.94 8.64
N ALA A 157 -52.10 14.40 8.31
CA ALA A 157 -51.75 15.80 8.10
C ALA A 157 -51.25 16.09 6.68
N VAL A 158 -51.43 15.18 5.71
CA VAL A 158 -51.14 15.42 4.28
C VAL A 158 -52.23 16.33 3.71
N PRO A 159 -52.01 17.65 3.59
CA PRO A 159 -53.05 18.59 3.18
C PRO A 159 -53.17 18.60 1.66
N GLY A 160 -54.18 19.31 1.14
CA GLY A 160 -54.21 19.65 -0.29
C GLY A 160 -52.96 20.43 -0.71
N ARG A 161 -52.36 21.22 0.20
CA ARG A 161 -51.22 22.10 -0.06
C ARG A 161 -50.05 21.88 0.90
N LEU A 162 -48.84 21.76 0.34
CA LEU A 162 -47.56 21.68 1.07
C LEU A 162 -46.59 22.76 0.60
N ILE A 163 -45.99 23.48 1.54
CA ILE A 163 -44.97 24.50 1.27
C ILE A 163 -43.72 24.16 2.08
N LEU A 164 -42.58 23.99 1.39
CA LEU A 164 -41.28 23.88 2.04
C LEU A 164 -40.70 25.29 2.16
N GLU A 165 -40.46 25.74 3.39
CA GLU A 165 -39.81 27.01 3.66
C GLU A 165 -38.44 26.79 4.28
N ALA A 166 -37.47 27.61 3.89
CA ALA A 166 -36.12 27.57 4.43
C ALA A 166 -35.67 28.96 4.89
N GLU A 167 -34.82 28.99 5.90
CA GLU A 167 -34.14 30.16 6.47
C GLU A 167 -32.65 29.80 6.62
N GLY A 168 -31.74 30.65 6.13
CA GLY A 168 -30.31 30.35 6.17
C GLY A 168 -29.50 31.32 5.32
N ARG A 169 -28.54 32.02 5.95
CA ARG A 169 -27.75 33.06 5.29
C ARG A 169 -26.79 32.47 4.26
N GLY A 170 -27.01 32.77 2.98
CA GLY A 170 -26.15 32.36 1.86
C GLY A 170 -26.18 30.86 1.54
N ALA A 171 -27.15 30.12 2.10
CA ALA A 171 -27.36 28.70 1.82
C ALA A 171 -28.31 28.53 0.62
N ALA A 172 -28.30 27.35 0.01
CA ALA A 172 -29.23 27.00 -1.06
C ALA A 172 -29.91 25.65 -0.81
N ILE A 173 -31.14 25.50 -1.29
CA ILE A 173 -31.89 24.23 -1.34
C ILE A 173 -32.07 23.81 -2.79
N ALA A 174 -31.95 22.52 -3.06
CA ALA A 174 -32.13 21.94 -4.38
C ALA A 174 -32.86 20.59 -4.34
N ASP A 175 -33.39 20.17 -5.49
CA ASP A 175 -33.91 18.83 -5.76
C ASP A 175 -34.96 18.38 -4.73
N VAL A 176 -35.99 19.21 -4.54
CA VAL A 176 -37.06 18.94 -3.57
C VAL A 176 -38.05 17.93 -4.16
N GLN A 177 -38.22 16.79 -3.51
CA GLN A 177 -39.10 15.71 -3.96
C GLN A 177 -40.09 15.30 -2.87
N VAL A 178 -41.36 15.14 -3.25
CA VAL A 178 -42.40 14.55 -2.40
C VAL A 178 -42.53 13.07 -2.75
N LEU A 179 -42.18 12.20 -1.81
CA LEU A 179 -42.22 10.75 -1.93
C LEU A 179 -43.40 10.20 -1.13
N ALA A 180 -44.32 9.52 -1.79
CA ALA A 180 -45.29 8.66 -1.10
C ALA A 180 -44.74 7.25 -0.99
N TYR A 181 -44.91 6.65 0.17
CA TYR A 181 -44.67 5.24 0.35
C TYR A 181 -46.01 4.55 0.50
N THR A 182 -46.33 3.69 -0.44
CA THR A 182 -47.60 2.98 -0.53
C THR A 182 -47.43 1.50 -0.32
N ARG A 183 -48.47 0.89 0.24
CA ARG A 183 -48.62 -0.53 0.36
C ARG A 183 -49.47 -1.04 -0.81
N SER A 184 -48.90 -1.87 -1.67
CA SER A 184 -49.62 -2.54 -2.77
C SER A 184 -49.93 -3.99 -2.38
N GLU A 185 -51.12 -4.48 -2.71
CA GLU A 185 -51.49 -5.90 -2.59
C GLU A 185 -50.83 -6.78 -3.66
N GLU A 186 -50.25 -6.20 -4.71
CA GLU A 186 -49.45 -6.95 -5.68
C GLU A 186 -48.09 -7.33 -5.08
N VAL A 187 -47.99 -8.61 -4.72
CA VAL A 187 -46.87 -9.25 -4.02
C VAL A 187 -45.54 -9.05 -4.77
N GLY A 188 -44.74 -8.08 -4.33
CA GLY A 188 -43.30 -8.08 -4.53
C GLY A 188 -42.68 -9.25 -3.76
N LYS A 189 -42.16 -10.26 -4.46
CA LYS A 189 -41.52 -11.42 -3.84
C LYS A 189 -40.19 -11.01 -3.20
N GLY A 190 -40.17 -10.81 -1.89
CA GLY A 190 -38.92 -10.82 -1.10
C GLY A 190 -38.58 -12.23 -0.62
N TYR A 191 -37.31 -12.49 -0.29
CA TYR A 191 -36.85 -13.76 0.26
C TYR A 191 -36.63 -13.61 1.78
N ARG A 192 -37.32 -14.44 2.58
CA ARG A 192 -37.01 -14.66 3.99
C ARG A 192 -36.68 -16.14 4.16
N SER A 193 -35.44 -16.47 4.53
CA SER A 193 -35.08 -17.82 4.95
C SER A 193 -35.02 -17.85 6.46
N VAL A 194 -35.92 -18.59 7.11
CA VAL A 194 -35.87 -18.87 8.54
C VAL A 194 -35.46 -20.32 8.70
N VAL A 195 -34.27 -20.55 9.25
CA VAL A 195 -33.84 -21.89 9.64
C VAL A 195 -34.27 -22.08 11.09
N GLN A 196 -35.45 -22.67 11.28
CA GLN A 196 -35.82 -23.24 12.58
C GLN A 196 -35.10 -24.59 12.70
N ILE A 197 -34.01 -24.62 13.47
CA ILE A 197 -33.25 -25.84 13.69
C ILE A 197 -34.01 -26.66 14.72
N GLN A 198 -34.77 -27.66 14.27
CA GLN A 198 -35.44 -28.59 15.19
C GLN A 198 -34.68 -29.90 15.37
N ASP A 199 -33.77 -30.28 14.46
CA ASP A 199 -32.98 -31.52 14.59
C ASP A 199 -31.54 -31.32 14.09
N PHE A 200 -30.56 -31.53 14.97
CA PHE A 200 -29.12 -31.57 14.65
C PHE A 200 -28.66 -33.03 14.53
N PRO A 201 -28.36 -33.56 13.32
CA PRO A 201 -27.67 -34.84 13.22
C PRO A 201 -26.15 -34.60 13.16
N GLY A 202 -25.45 -34.61 14.30
CA GLY A 202 -24.01 -34.92 14.30
C GLY A 202 -23.03 -33.98 15.01
N ILE A 203 -23.47 -32.91 15.69
CA ILE A 203 -22.54 -32.05 16.44
C ILE A 203 -22.09 -32.76 17.73
N PRO A 204 -20.77 -32.88 17.99
CA PRO A 204 -20.28 -33.47 19.24
C PRO A 204 -20.77 -32.70 20.48
N PRO A 205 -21.15 -33.37 21.58
CA PRO A 205 -21.63 -32.70 22.80
C PRO A 205 -20.63 -31.76 23.47
N ASP A 206 -19.34 -31.92 23.17
CA ASP A 206 -18.23 -31.12 23.66
C ASP A 206 -17.82 -29.98 22.71
N ALA A 207 -18.49 -29.84 21.57
CA ALA A 207 -18.23 -28.78 20.62
C ALA A 207 -18.63 -27.40 21.16
N VAL A 208 -17.84 -26.38 20.82
CA VAL A 208 -18.18 -24.97 21.01
C VAL A 208 -18.62 -24.41 19.67
N VAL A 209 -19.87 -23.99 19.54
CA VAL A 209 -20.32 -23.26 18.36
C VAL A 209 -19.58 -21.93 18.31
N SER A 210 -18.87 -21.68 17.21
CA SER A 210 -18.01 -20.52 17.00
C SER A 210 -18.60 -19.49 16.01
N GLY A 211 -19.72 -19.81 15.36
CA GLY A 211 -20.47 -18.85 14.57
C GLY A 211 -21.45 -19.47 13.59
N VAL A 212 -22.16 -18.61 12.88
CA VAL A 212 -23.07 -18.94 11.79
C VAL A 212 -22.68 -18.12 10.58
N VAL A 213 -22.68 -18.74 9.41
CA VAL A 213 -22.36 -18.11 8.13
C VAL A 213 -23.52 -18.33 7.16
N ALA A 214 -23.96 -17.29 6.49
CA ALA A 214 -24.92 -17.35 5.39
C ALA A 214 -24.22 -17.01 4.07
N GLN A 215 -24.16 -17.96 3.15
CA GLN A 215 -23.56 -17.82 1.83
C GLN A 215 -24.63 -17.86 0.74
N PHE A 216 -24.52 -16.99 -0.27
CA PHE A 216 -25.45 -16.95 -1.38
C PHE A 216 -24.87 -16.27 -2.62
N GLU A 217 -25.53 -16.48 -3.75
CA GLU A 217 -25.30 -15.71 -4.97
C GLU A 217 -26.46 -14.76 -5.22
N TRP A 218 -26.19 -13.54 -5.66
CA TRP A 218 -27.20 -12.51 -5.88
C TRP A 218 -26.94 -11.67 -7.13
N ARG A 219 -27.97 -11.05 -7.69
CA ARG A 219 -27.86 -10.02 -8.75
C ARG A 219 -29.03 -9.04 -8.72
N TYR A 220 -28.83 -7.83 -9.25
CA TYR A 220 -29.93 -6.90 -9.49
C TYR A 220 -30.74 -7.32 -10.72
N VAL A 221 -32.06 -7.36 -10.57
CA VAL A 221 -33.01 -7.46 -11.70
C VAL A 221 -33.48 -6.07 -12.12
N GLN A 222 -33.75 -5.20 -11.14
CA GLN A 222 -34.13 -3.81 -11.37
C GLN A 222 -33.64 -2.93 -10.23
N ARG A 223 -32.88 -1.89 -10.57
CA ARG A 223 -32.34 -0.92 -9.62
C ARG A 223 -33.19 0.33 -9.65
N VAL A 224 -33.92 0.57 -8.56
CA VAL A 224 -34.86 1.70 -8.41
C VAL A 224 -34.16 2.88 -7.74
N ASN A 225 -33.13 2.63 -6.92
CA ASN A 225 -32.32 3.66 -6.28
C ASN A 225 -30.86 3.21 -6.10
N ASP A 226 -30.04 4.12 -5.58
CA ASP A 226 -28.63 3.89 -5.29
C ASP A 226 -28.36 3.30 -3.90
N GLU A 227 -29.41 2.92 -3.17
CA GLU A 227 -29.29 2.38 -1.81
C GLU A 227 -28.75 0.94 -1.80
N PHE A 228 -28.11 0.60 -0.69
CA PHE A 228 -27.54 -0.72 -0.46
C PHE A 228 -28.64 -1.74 -0.21
N VAL A 229 -28.48 -2.94 -0.73
CA VAL A 229 -29.23 -4.11 -0.29
C VAL A 229 -28.68 -4.50 1.08
N LYS A 230 -29.53 -4.58 2.10
CA LYS A 230 -29.12 -4.98 3.44
C LYS A 230 -29.50 -6.44 3.66
N LEU A 231 -28.53 -7.25 4.09
CA LEU A 231 -28.82 -8.56 4.64
C LEU A 231 -28.59 -8.52 6.14
N LYS A 232 -29.52 -9.10 6.87
CA LYS A 232 -29.48 -9.23 8.31
C LYS A 232 -29.47 -10.70 8.67
N LEU A 233 -28.38 -11.13 9.30
CA LEU A 233 -28.25 -12.45 9.92
C LEU A 233 -28.56 -12.31 11.41
N ALA A 234 -29.65 -12.93 11.86
CA ALA A 234 -30.02 -12.98 13.27
C ALA A 234 -29.78 -14.38 13.80
N VAL A 235 -29.07 -14.49 14.92
CA VAL A 235 -28.78 -15.73 15.63
C VAL A 235 -29.19 -15.55 17.08
N ASP A 236 -30.30 -16.18 17.47
CA ASP A 236 -31.00 -15.96 18.75
C ASP A 236 -31.29 -14.47 19.03
N ASP A 237 -30.56 -13.85 19.96
CA ASP A 237 -30.64 -12.45 20.35
C ASP A 237 -29.59 -11.56 19.66
N ARG A 238 -28.67 -12.16 18.89
CA ARG A 238 -27.62 -11.47 18.15
C ARG A 238 -28.07 -11.15 16.74
N GLU A 239 -27.63 -10.00 16.23
CA GLU A 239 -27.98 -9.53 14.90
C GLU A 239 -26.78 -8.88 14.22
N GLN A 240 -26.46 -9.35 13.02
CA GLN A 240 -25.44 -8.76 12.16
C GLN A 240 -26.04 -8.25 10.88
N ASN A 241 -25.73 -7.00 10.55
CA ASN A 241 -26.21 -6.34 9.34
C ASN A 241 -25.06 -6.11 8.37
N THR A 242 -25.22 -6.56 7.13
CA THR A 242 -24.25 -6.34 6.05
C THR A 242 -24.93 -5.61 4.90
N ARG A 243 -24.22 -4.68 4.30
CA ARG A 243 -24.70 -3.87 3.18
C ARG A 243 -23.96 -4.28 1.91
N PHE A 244 -24.72 -4.61 0.87
CA PHE A 244 -24.20 -5.00 -0.43
C PHE A 244 -24.52 -3.93 -1.48
N ARG A 245 -23.55 -3.67 -2.35
CA ARG A 245 -23.70 -2.82 -3.53
C ARG A 245 -22.98 -3.46 -4.70
N SER A 246 -23.73 -3.78 -5.75
CA SER A 246 -23.18 -4.25 -7.01
C SER A 246 -23.12 -3.10 -8.01
N LEU A 247 -22.02 -3.04 -8.78
CA LEU A 247 -21.88 -2.22 -9.98
C LEU A 247 -22.12 -3.04 -11.27
N SER A 248 -22.36 -4.34 -11.16
CA SER A 248 -22.55 -5.27 -12.28
C SER A 248 -23.96 -5.91 -12.29
N PRO A 249 -24.56 -6.14 -13.47
CA PRO A 249 -25.79 -6.93 -13.61
C PRO A 249 -25.57 -8.45 -13.47
N ASP A 250 -24.33 -8.92 -13.38
CA ASP A 250 -24.00 -10.34 -13.26
C ASP A 250 -24.19 -10.90 -11.84
N TRP A 251 -24.21 -12.23 -11.74
CA TRP A 251 -24.26 -12.95 -10.46
C TRP A 251 -23.01 -12.71 -9.62
N GLN A 252 -23.21 -12.34 -8.35
CA GLN A 252 -22.15 -12.08 -7.38
C GLN A 252 -22.31 -12.98 -6.17
N LYS A 253 -21.19 -13.45 -5.62
CA LYS A 253 -21.16 -14.18 -4.35
C LYS A 253 -21.14 -13.21 -3.19
N ALA A 254 -21.89 -13.51 -2.15
CA ALA A 254 -21.92 -12.76 -0.90
C ALA A 254 -21.97 -13.70 0.30
N GLU A 255 -21.39 -13.23 1.39
CA GLU A 255 -21.34 -13.94 2.66
C GLU A 255 -21.63 -12.96 3.80
N VAL A 256 -22.40 -13.42 4.79
CA VAL A 256 -22.56 -12.73 6.08
C VAL A 256 -22.34 -13.74 7.19
N SER A 257 -21.49 -13.37 8.15
CA SER A 257 -21.16 -14.22 9.28
C SER A 257 -21.46 -13.49 10.59
N GLU A 258 -21.91 -14.26 11.57
CA GLU A 258 -22.05 -13.85 12.97
C GLU A 258 -21.20 -14.80 13.80
N LEU A 259 -20.12 -14.26 14.37
CA LEU A 259 -19.11 -15.03 15.10
C LEU A 259 -19.34 -14.91 16.60
N PHE A 260 -19.39 -16.04 17.29
CA PHE A 260 -19.63 -16.11 18.73
C PHE A 260 -19.21 -17.47 19.25
N ASP A 261 -18.70 -17.54 20.49
CA ASP A 261 -18.39 -18.82 21.13
C ASP A 261 -19.45 -19.18 22.18
N GLN A 262 -20.19 -20.26 21.96
CA GLN A 262 -21.13 -20.79 22.95
C GLN A 262 -21.23 -22.32 22.89
N ARG A 263 -21.48 -22.91 24.07
CA ARG A 263 -21.69 -24.37 24.18
C ARG A 263 -23.12 -24.78 23.84
N GLU A 264 -24.07 -23.87 24.02
CA GLU A 264 -25.47 -24.11 23.69
C GLU A 264 -25.73 -23.82 22.21
N LEU A 265 -26.40 -24.73 21.52
CA LEU A 265 -26.72 -24.56 20.11
C LEU A 265 -27.71 -23.39 19.94
N PRO A 266 -27.54 -22.57 18.89
CA PRO A 266 -28.49 -21.49 18.64
C PRO A 266 -29.87 -22.06 18.32
N MET A 267 -30.90 -21.52 18.97
CA MET A 267 -32.28 -21.99 18.85
C MET A 267 -32.98 -21.38 17.63
N ARG A 268 -32.50 -20.23 17.15
CA ARG A 268 -33.07 -19.51 16.01
C ARG A 268 -31.99 -18.91 15.14
N ILE A 269 -32.00 -19.25 13.85
CA ILE A 269 -31.22 -18.55 12.82
C ILE A 269 -32.19 -17.99 11.78
N ALA A 270 -32.14 -16.69 11.56
CA ALA A 270 -32.95 -16.02 10.55
C ALA A 270 -32.09 -15.16 9.64
N VAL A 271 -32.33 -15.28 8.33
CA VAL A 271 -31.70 -14.42 7.33
C VAL A 271 -32.78 -13.58 6.65
N LEU A 272 -32.61 -12.27 6.78
CA LEU A 272 -33.56 -11.24 6.36
C LEU A 272 -32.90 -10.37 5.29
N LEU A 273 -33.53 -10.25 4.13
CA LEU A 273 -33.09 -9.36 3.07
C LEU A 273 -34.00 -8.12 3.01
N ASP A 274 -33.42 -6.94 3.20
CA ASP A 274 -34.05 -5.65 2.93
C ASP A 274 -33.43 -5.07 1.67
N THR A 275 -34.20 -5.04 0.58
CA THR A 275 -33.72 -4.59 -0.73
C THR A 275 -33.82 -3.08 -0.92
N ALA A 276 -34.34 -2.35 0.06
CA ALA A 276 -34.55 -0.91 -0.02
C ALA A 276 -35.33 -0.46 -1.28
N GLY A 277 -36.28 -1.28 -1.74
CA GLY A 277 -37.08 -1.02 -2.94
C GLY A 277 -36.43 -1.46 -4.26
N ASN A 278 -35.22 -2.04 -4.23
CA ASN A 278 -34.61 -2.67 -5.41
C ASN A 278 -35.13 -4.11 -5.60
N THR A 279 -35.12 -4.59 -6.84
CA THR A 279 -35.46 -5.99 -7.17
C THR A 279 -34.18 -6.80 -7.31
N VAL A 280 -34.04 -7.86 -6.49
CA VAL A 280 -32.85 -8.70 -6.38
C VAL A 280 -33.23 -10.16 -6.54
N GLU A 281 -32.44 -10.91 -7.30
CA GLU A 281 -32.53 -12.36 -7.36
C GLU A 281 -31.46 -13.01 -6.48
N LEU A 282 -31.81 -14.11 -5.81
CA LEU A 282 -30.91 -14.93 -5.01
C LEU A 282 -30.87 -16.37 -5.54
N ARG A 283 -29.71 -17.03 -5.43
CA ARG A 283 -29.57 -18.48 -5.66
C ARG A 283 -28.47 -19.06 -4.77
N ASN A 284 -28.39 -20.39 -4.73
CA ASN A 284 -27.35 -21.14 -4.01
C ASN A 284 -27.22 -20.73 -2.53
N PHE A 285 -28.35 -20.38 -1.90
CA PHE A 285 -28.37 -19.97 -0.51
C PHE A 285 -28.04 -21.14 0.42
N ARG A 286 -27.07 -20.94 1.33
CA ARG A 286 -26.62 -21.92 2.31
C ARG A 286 -26.43 -21.25 3.66
N THR A 287 -26.82 -21.93 4.73
CA THR A 287 -26.46 -21.56 6.10
C THR A 287 -25.52 -22.60 6.66
N ILE A 288 -24.37 -22.17 7.15
CA ILE A 288 -23.29 -23.00 7.65
C ILE A 288 -23.11 -22.69 9.12
N LEU A 289 -23.15 -23.71 9.97
CA LEU A 289 -22.76 -23.61 11.37
C LEU A 289 -21.28 -23.91 11.48
N VAL A 290 -20.54 -23.04 12.17
CA VAL A 290 -19.13 -23.23 12.49
C VAL A 290 -19.02 -23.64 13.95
N TYR A 291 -18.36 -24.76 14.23
CA TYR A 291 -18.11 -25.20 15.59
C TYR A 291 -16.68 -25.71 15.76
N ARG A 292 -16.17 -25.66 16.99
CA ARG A 292 -14.83 -26.10 17.37
C ARG A 292 -14.89 -27.28 18.31
N GLN A 293 -14.08 -28.30 18.05
CA GLN A 293 -13.81 -29.39 18.98
C GLN A 293 -12.30 -29.43 19.26
N GLY A 294 -11.92 -29.09 20.50
CA GLY A 294 -10.51 -28.85 20.85
C GLY A 294 -9.93 -27.65 20.10
N ASP A 295 -8.91 -27.88 19.27
CA ASP A 295 -8.24 -26.86 18.46
C ASP A 295 -8.66 -26.90 16.98
N LYS A 296 -9.64 -27.75 16.61
CA LYS A 296 -10.09 -27.93 15.23
C LYS A 296 -11.48 -27.32 15.01
N TYR A 297 -11.62 -26.57 13.92
CA TYR A 297 -12.90 -26.03 13.46
C TYR A 297 -13.54 -26.97 12.44
N PHE A 298 -14.85 -27.07 12.49
CA PHE A 298 -15.69 -27.86 11.63
C PHE A 298 -16.84 -26.98 11.11
N GLN A 299 -17.32 -27.32 9.93
CA GLN A 299 -18.44 -26.64 9.29
C GLN A 299 -19.52 -27.67 8.98
N GLU A 300 -20.76 -27.36 9.36
CA GLU A 300 -21.93 -28.16 9.03
C GLU A 300 -22.93 -27.30 8.26
N THR A 301 -23.30 -27.71 7.05
CA THR A 301 -24.34 -27.01 6.29
C THR A 301 -25.71 -27.41 6.86
N LEU A 302 -26.44 -26.43 7.36
CA LEU A 302 -27.75 -26.64 7.96
C LEU A 302 -28.79 -26.92 6.87
N ALA A 303 -29.64 -27.92 7.11
CA ALA A 303 -30.76 -28.22 6.22
C ALA A 303 -31.78 -27.06 6.25
N HIS A 304 -32.18 -26.61 5.06
CA HIS A 304 -33.18 -25.56 4.91
C HIS A 304 -34.58 -26.14 4.79
N ARG A 305 -35.54 -25.53 5.48
CA ARG A 305 -36.95 -25.59 5.06
C ARG A 305 -37.22 -24.30 4.30
N GLU A 306 -37.31 -24.39 2.98
CA GLU A 306 -37.77 -23.27 2.16
C GLU A 306 -39.26 -23.03 2.44
N ASP A 307 -39.58 -22.08 3.30
CA ASP A 307 -40.93 -21.54 3.38
C ASP A 307 -40.97 -20.26 2.51
N PRO A 308 -41.50 -20.30 1.27
CA PRO A 308 -41.79 -19.09 0.53
C PRO A 308 -42.89 -18.33 1.27
N PHE A 309 -42.50 -17.40 2.14
CA PHE A 309 -43.44 -16.47 2.74
C PHE A 309 -43.70 -15.31 1.77
N PRO A 310 -44.94 -14.79 1.70
CA PRO A 310 -45.14 -13.43 1.23
C PRO A 310 -44.33 -12.51 2.15
N VAL A 311 -43.31 -11.83 1.63
CA VAL A 311 -42.77 -10.67 2.32
C VAL A 311 -43.89 -9.66 2.34
N GLY A 312 -44.44 -9.47 3.54
CA GLY A 312 -45.52 -8.53 3.79
C GLY A 312 -45.16 -7.19 3.17
N SER A 313 -45.93 -6.82 2.17
CA SER A 313 -46.28 -5.45 1.87
C SER A 313 -45.07 -4.51 1.75
N GLY A 314 -44.25 -4.73 0.72
CA GLY A 314 -43.18 -3.81 0.37
C GLY A 314 -43.74 -2.40 0.18
N LEU A 315 -43.23 -1.45 0.98
CA LEU A 315 -43.51 -0.05 0.79
C LEU A 315 -42.92 0.39 -0.55
N GLU A 316 -43.75 0.50 -1.57
CA GLU A 316 -43.36 1.09 -2.84
C GLU A 316 -43.22 2.60 -2.65
N SER A 317 -42.02 3.14 -2.87
CA SER A 317 -41.80 4.58 -2.88
C SER A 317 -42.06 5.15 -4.27
N ARG A 318 -42.96 6.13 -4.38
CA ARG A 318 -43.28 6.83 -5.61
C ARG A 318 -43.09 8.33 -5.44
N VAL A 319 -42.43 8.96 -6.40
CA VAL A 319 -42.37 10.43 -6.50
C VAL A 319 -43.75 10.95 -6.90
N LEU A 320 -44.38 11.71 -6.02
CA LEU A 320 -45.68 12.35 -6.28
C LEU A 320 -45.52 13.73 -6.92
N ALA A 321 -44.49 14.47 -6.51
CA ALA A 321 -44.18 15.78 -7.06
C ALA A 321 -42.70 16.08 -6.88
N GLU A 322 -42.15 16.90 -7.76
CA GLU A 322 -40.75 17.32 -7.74
C GLU A 322 -40.65 18.78 -8.15
N GLU A 323 -39.80 19.52 -7.45
CA GLU A 323 -39.37 20.85 -7.84
C GLU A 323 -37.85 20.83 -8.05
N ALA A 324 -37.44 20.72 -9.31
CA ALA A 324 -36.04 20.68 -9.72
C ALA A 324 -35.44 22.10 -9.77
N GLY A 325 -34.16 22.22 -9.42
CA GLY A 325 -33.41 23.47 -9.47
C GLY A 325 -32.91 23.94 -8.10
N VAL A 326 -31.94 24.86 -8.13
CA VAL A 326 -31.31 25.43 -6.93
C VAL A 326 -31.99 26.75 -6.58
N ARG A 327 -32.40 26.89 -5.32
CA ARG A 327 -33.06 28.09 -4.77
C ARG A 327 -32.20 28.64 -3.63
N ASP A 328 -31.79 29.89 -3.74
CA ASP A 328 -31.14 30.58 -2.64
C ASP A 328 -32.11 30.76 -1.48
N VAL A 329 -31.60 30.54 -0.28
CA VAL A 329 -32.37 30.64 0.96
C VAL A 329 -32.27 32.07 1.50
N ALA A 330 -33.42 32.63 1.90
CA ALA A 330 -33.48 33.97 2.48
C ALA A 330 -33.00 33.98 3.94
N GLU A 331 -32.67 35.17 4.45
CA GLU A 331 -32.28 35.38 5.85
C GLU A 331 -33.44 35.21 6.86
N SER A 332 -34.67 35.06 6.36
CA SER A 332 -35.88 34.71 7.11
C SER A 332 -36.64 33.61 6.35
N PHE A 333 -37.46 32.81 7.04
CA PHE A 333 -38.23 31.74 6.39
C PHE A 333 -38.98 32.22 5.15
N ALA A 334 -38.60 31.66 4.00
CA ALA A 334 -39.22 31.92 2.71
C ALA A 334 -39.49 30.60 1.97
N PRO A 335 -40.54 30.54 1.15
CA PRO A 335 -40.89 29.33 0.41
C PRO A 335 -39.84 29.03 -0.67
N VAL A 336 -39.26 27.83 -0.61
CA VAL A 336 -38.29 27.30 -1.58
C VAL A 336 -38.90 26.25 -2.50
N ALA A 337 -39.99 25.59 -2.08
CA ALA A 337 -40.81 24.75 -2.94
C ALA A 337 -42.30 24.81 -2.57
N ARG A 338 -43.18 24.71 -3.55
CA ARG A 338 -44.65 24.77 -3.34
C ARG A 338 -45.38 23.68 -4.12
N PHE A 339 -46.20 22.91 -3.40
CA PHE A 339 -47.03 21.85 -3.96
C PHE A 339 -48.49 22.13 -3.62
N ASP A 340 -49.24 22.71 -4.56
CA ASP A 340 -50.64 23.13 -4.35
C ASP A 340 -51.66 21.98 -4.43
N SER A 341 -51.26 20.82 -4.96
CA SER A 341 -52.00 19.55 -4.89
C SER A 341 -51.05 18.37 -5.11
N LEU A 342 -51.26 17.27 -4.39
CA LEU A 342 -50.59 15.99 -4.66
C LEU A 342 -51.46 15.14 -5.59
N PRO A 343 -50.89 14.49 -6.62
CA PRO A 343 -51.65 13.62 -7.50
C PRO A 343 -52.27 12.44 -6.74
N PRO A 344 -53.47 11.97 -7.17
CA PRO A 344 -54.14 10.84 -6.53
C PRO A 344 -53.32 9.56 -6.70
N LEU A 345 -53.36 8.71 -5.66
CA LEU A 345 -52.70 7.40 -5.68
C LEU A 345 -53.49 6.41 -6.53
N PRO A 346 -52.83 5.36 -7.07
CA PRO A 346 -53.52 4.30 -7.79
C PRO A 346 -54.63 3.63 -6.95
N PRO A 347 -55.76 3.23 -7.56
CA PRO A 347 -56.80 2.48 -6.86
C PRO A 347 -56.24 1.20 -6.23
N GLY A 348 -56.57 0.96 -4.95
CA GLY A 348 -56.10 -0.23 -4.22
C GLY A 348 -54.73 -0.09 -3.55
N THR A 349 -54.12 1.10 -3.55
CA THR A 349 -52.89 1.38 -2.78
C THR A 349 -53.21 2.06 -1.46
N GLU A 350 -52.63 1.58 -0.36
CA GLU A 350 -52.78 2.20 0.97
C GLU A 350 -51.54 3.08 1.26
N LEU A 351 -51.74 4.38 1.49
CA LEU A 351 -50.65 5.30 1.80
C LEU A 351 -50.15 5.10 3.23
N GLU A 352 -48.85 4.82 3.40
CA GLU A 352 -48.26 4.53 4.71
C GLU A 352 -47.39 5.67 5.25
N ARG A 353 -46.70 6.42 4.38
CA ARG A 353 -45.99 7.66 4.78
C ARG A 353 -45.74 8.58 3.59
N VAL A 354 -45.59 9.88 3.86
CA VAL A 354 -45.13 10.87 2.89
C VAL A 354 -43.85 11.51 3.40
N ARG A 355 -42.84 11.64 2.52
CA ARG A 355 -41.54 12.22 2.83
C ARG A 355 -41.20 13.32 1.83
N ILE A 356 -40.77 14.47 2.31
CA ILE A 356 -40.20 15.53 1.48
C ILE A 356 -38.68 15.43 1.59
N ALA A 357 -38.02 14.98 0.54
CA ALA A 357 -36.57 14.91 0.44
C ALA A 357 -36.01 16.15 -0.26
N TYR A 358 -34.83 16.61 0.14
CA TYR A 358 -34.17 17.78 -0.47
C TYR A 358 -32.66 17.75 -0.27
N ARG A 359 -31.92 18.49 -1.11
CA ARG A 359 -30.49 18.75 -0.99
C ARG A 359 -30.25 20.16 -0.45
N TYR A 360 -29.26 20.33 0.42
CA TYR A 360 -28.85 21.64 0.95
C TYR A 360 -27.36 21.90 0.70
N VAL A 361 -27.00 23.15 0.46
CA VAL A 361 -25.64 23.59 0.13
C VAL A 361 -25.27 24.81 0.97
N PHE A 362 -24.07 24.81 1.54
CA PHE A 362 -23.46 25.94 2.26
C PHE A 362 -22.38 26.61 1.39
N PRO A 363 -22.18 27.93 1.50
CA PRO A 363 -21.16 28.64 0.74
C PRO A 363 -19.76 28.24 1.22
N ALA A 364 -18.79 28.12 0.29
CA ALA A 364 -17.41 27.77 0.62
C ALA A 364 -16.66 28.97 1.23
N GLY A 365 -16.17 28.87 2.46
CA GLY A 365 -15.36 29.91 3.11
C GLY A 365 -15.30 29.81 4.64
N ARG A 366 -14.31 30.45 5.27
CA ARG A 366 -14.10 30.44 6.74
C ARG A 366 -15.23 31.06 7.56
N ASP A 367 -16.12 31.82 6.91
CA ASP A 367 -17.28 32.46 7.54
C ASP A 367 -18.57 31.62 7.44
N ALA A 368 -18.48 30.37 6.95
CA ALA A 368 -19.62 29.47 6.71
C ALA A 368 -20.22 28.85 7.99
N VAL A 369 -20.25 29.60 9.10
CA VAL A 369 -20.97 29.18 10.32
C VAL A 369 -22.40 29.70 10.24
N GLY A 370 -23.20 29.11 9.35
CA GLY A 370 -24.62 29.42 9.20
C GLY A 370 -25.47 28.16 9.33
N LEU A 371 -26.46 28.16 10.21
CA LEU A 371 -27.49 27.11 10.25
C LEU A 371 -28.46 27.31 9.09
N ILE A 372 -28.91 26.23 8.46
CA ILE A 372 -30.11 26.24 7.62
C ILE A 372 -31.25 25.58 8.38
N ARG A 373 -32.35 26.31 8.56
CA ARG A 373 -33.57 25.82 9.16
C ARG A 373 -34.61 25.64 8.08
N ILE A 374 -35.29 24.50 8.13
CA ILE A 374 -36.25 24.09 7.12
C ILE A 374 -37.52 23.73 7.85
N ARG A 375 -38.65 24.23 7.37
CA ARG A 375 -39.95 23.87 7.91
C ARG A 375 -40.89 23.52 6.78
N LEU A 376 -41.71 22.51 7.02
CA LEU A 376 -42.80 22.14 6.16
C LEU A 376 -44.08 22.76 6.72
N VAL A 377 -44.76 23.56 5.91
CA VAL A 377 -45.96 24.29 6.27
C VAL A 377 -47.14 23.71 5.52
N GLY A 378 -48.19 23.33 6.26
CA GLY A 378 -49.49 22.92 5.73
C GLY A 378 -50.45 24.10 5.62
N GLU A 379 -51.76 23.84 5.46
CA GLU A 379 -52.75 24.92 5.24
C GLU A 379 -52.88 25.91 6.40
N HIS A 380 -52.70 25.45 7.66
CA HIS A 380 -52.93 26.28 8.85
C HIS A 380 -51.87 26.13 9.95
N GLU A 381 -50.84 25.29 9.77
CA GLU A 381 -49.82 25.03 10.78
C GLU A 381 -48.49 24.55 10.20
N VAL A 382 -47.43 24.63 11.02
CA VAL A 382 -46.13 24.03 10.70
C VAL A 382 -46.19 22.55 11.04
N LEU A 383 -46.09 21.70 10.01
CA LEU A 383 -46.23 20.25 10.12
C LEU A 383 -44.97 19.60 10.70
N ALA A 384 -43.80 20.12 10.35
CA ALA A 384 -42.52 19.63 10.82
C ALA A 384 -41.41 20.65 10.54
N HIS A 385 -40.31 20.53 11.27
CA HIS A 385 -39.13 21.36 11.06
C HIS A 385 -37.85 20.54 11.23
N GLN A 386 -36.81 20.93 10.52
CA GLN A 386 -35.47 20.34 10.58
C GLN A 386 -34.44 21.47 10.56
N THR A 387 -33.30 21.25 11.21
CA THR A 387 -32.19 22.20 11.19
C THR A 387 -30.94 21.45 10.79
N HIS A 388 -30.25 21.94 9.77
CA HIS A 388 -28.95 21.44 9.38
C HIS A 388 -27.89 22.48 9.75
N SER A 389 -26.80 21.98 10.30
CA SER A 389 -25.60 22.79 10.55
C SER A 389 -24.52 22.35 9.56
N PRO A 390 -23.61 23.25 9.18
CA PRO A 390 -22.35 22.84 8.60
C PRO A 390 -21.65 22.05 9.70
N THR A 391 -21.68 20.73 9.62
CA THR A 391 -20.90 19.90 10.53
C THR A 391 -19.44 20.23 10.29
N GLU A 392 -18.72 20.65 11.34
CA GLU A 392 -17.27 20.45 11.37
C GLU A 392 -17.05 19.00 10.94
N GLY A 393 -16.29 18.79 9.87
CA GLY A 393 -15.80 17.46 9.51
C GLY A 393 -14.75 17.02 10.53
N GLY A 394 -15.14 16.96 11.82
CA GLY A 394 -14.52 16.03 12.74
C GLY A 394 -14.77 14.63 12.19
N PRO A 395 -13.80 13.70 12.33
CA PRO A 395 -14.00 12.33 11.91
C PRO A 395 -15.30 11.83 12.53
N VAL A 396 -16.16 11.22 11.71
CA VAL A 396 -17.35 10.48 12.14
C VAL A 396 -16.97 9.74 13.43
N PRO A 397 -17.78 9.81 14.51
CA PRO A 397 -17.52 9.03 15.70
C PRO A 397 -17.72 7.56 15.35
N THR A 398 -16.68 6.96 14.81
CA THR A 398 -16.40 5.56 15.01
C THR A 398 -16.32 5.41 16.52
N GLU A 399 -17.13 4.53 17.08
CA GLU A 399 -16.73 3.85 18.31
C GLU A 399 -15.22 3.59 18.24
N HIS A 400 -14.52 3.85 19.34
CA HIS A 400 -13.08 3.62 19.48
C HIS A 400 -12.80 2.12 19.32
N VAL A 401 -12.83 1.72 18.07
CA VAL A 401 -12.23 0.55 17.50
C VAL A 401 -10.83 1.04 17.15
N PRO A 402 -9.79 0.60 17.88
CA PRO A 402 -8.40 0.88 17.55
C PRO A 402 -8.17 0.74 16.04
N PRO A 403 -7.26 1.51 15.41
CA PRO A 403 -6.95 1.36 13.99
C PRO A 403 -6.64 -0.09 13.58
N GLU A 404 -6.17 -0.90 14.54
CA GLU A 404 -5.93 -2.35 14.45
C GLU A 404 -7.20 -3.20 14.23
N LEU A 405 -8.38 -2.66 14.55
CA LEU A 405 -9.69 -3.33 14.47
C LEU A 405 -10.63 -2.69 13.42
N ARG A 406 -10.22 -1.61 12.74
CA ARG A 406 -10.93 -1.05 11.56
C ARG A 406 -10.53 -1.70 10.24
N GLN A 407 -9.66 -2.71 10.28
CA GLN A 407 -9.62 -3.66 9.19
C GLN A 407 -10.98 -4.35 9.19
N ASP A 408 -11.84 -3.96 8.24
CA ASP A 408 -12.79 -4.90 7.67
C ASP A 408 -11.97 -6.14 7.29
N TYR A 409 -11.88 -7.09 8.22
CA TYR A 409 -11.55 -8.47 7.91
C TYR A 409 -12.72 -8.97 7.08
N GLN A 410 -12.80 -8.54 5.81
CA GLN A 410 -12.94 -9.56 4.80
C GLN A 410 -11.76 -10.47 5.04
N VAL A 411 -11.99 -11.56 5.77
CA VAL A 411 -11.13 -12.72 5.75
C VAL A 411 -11.12 -13.10 4.28
N ARG A 412 -10.21 -12.51 3.50
CA ARG A 412 -9.91 -13.01 2.17
C ARG A 412 -9.19 -14.32 2.48
N THR A 413 -9.97 -15.37 2.68
CA THR A 413 -9.48 -16.73 2.84
C THR A 413 -8.64 -16.99 1.60
N ILE A 414 -7.36 -17.28 1.81
CA ILE A 414 -6.52 -17.77 0.71
C ILE A 414 -7.26 -19.01 0.20
N PRO A 415 -7.66 -19.09 -1.09
CA PRO A 415 -8.50 -20.18 -1.57
C PRO A 415 -7.93 -21.53 -1.11
N GLU A 416 -8.74 -22.44 -0.59
CA GLU A 416 -8.27 -23.79 -0.26
C GLU A 416 -7.69 -24.42 -1.55
N GLY A 417 -6.38 -24.69 -1.57
CA GLY A 417 -5.72 -25.35 -2.70
C GLY A 417 -4.52 -24.63 -3.31
N SER A 418 -3.82 -25.38 -4.17
CA SER A 418 -2.63 -24.92 -4.90
C SER A 418 -2.96 -23.81 -5.90
N GLY A 419 -2.06 -22.85 -6.10
CA GLY A 419 -2.33 -21.74 -7.02
C GLY A 419 -1.08 -21.00 -7.46
N TRP A 420 -1.16 -20.41 -8.66
CA TRP A 420 -0.16 -19.50 -9.18
C TRP A 420 -0.38 -18.08 -8.67
N LYS A 421 0.72 -17.38 -8.47
CA LYS A 421 0.79 -15.94 -8.28
C LYS A 421 1.86 -15.36 -9.17
N PHE A 422 1.62 -14.16 -9.63
CA PHE A 422 2.54 -13.43 -10.49
C PHE A 422 2.81 -12.07 -9.88
N GLY A 423 3.96 -11.50 -10.20
CA GLY A 423 4.24 -10.13 -9.82
C GLY A 423 5.24 -9.46 -10.72
N PHE A 424 5.33 -8.16 -10.54
CA PHE A 424 6.24 -7.28 -11.23
C PHE A 424 6.65 -6.17 -10.26
N GLY A 425 7.94 -5.86 -10.19
CA GLY A 425 8.40 -4.74 -9.39
C GLY A 425 9.63 -4.06 -9.94
N VAL A 426 9.88 -2.86 -9.44
CA VAL A 426 11.06 -2.04 -9.71
C VAL A 426 11.74 -1.79 -8.38
N PHE A 427 13.01 -2.18 -8.28
CA PHE A 427 13.76 -2.20 -7.03
C PHE A 427 15.12 -1.53 -7.19
N PRO A 428 15.58 -0.71 -6.22
CA PRO A 428 16.96 -0.25 -6.17
C PRO A 428 17.80 -1.41 -5.64
N GLN A 429 18.32 -2.25 -6.52
CA GLN A 429 18.95 -3.52 -6.17
C GLN A 429 20.26 -3.36 -5.40
N GLY A 430 20.99 -2.31 -5.72
CA GLY A 430 22.25 -1.97 -5.07
C GLY A 430 22.63 -0.53 -5.38
N GLY A 431 23.47 0.04 -4.53
CA GLY A 431 23.98 1.38 -4.75
C GLY A 431 24.66 1.96 -3.54
N SER A 432 25.46 2.98 -3.79
CA SER A 432 26.10 3.77 -2.76
C SER A 432 26.44 5.13 -3.34
N GLN A 433 26.32 6.16 -2.50
CA GLN A 433 26.81 7.49 -2.81
C GLN A 433 27.88 7.85 -1.79
N LEU A 434 29.04 8.24 -2.29
CA LEU A 434 30.16 8.78 -1.53
C LEU A 434 30.43 10.17 -2.08
N ASN A 435 30.26 11.19 -1.24
CA ASN A 435 30.78 12.52 -1.48
C ASN A 435 31.71 12.88 -0.32
N THR A 436 32.94 13.30 -0.61
CA THR A 436 33.89 13.74 0.41
C THR A 436 34.87 14.75 -0.17
N LYS A 437 35.65 15.41 0.68
CA LYS A 437 36.65 16.39 0.25
C LYS A 437 38.03 15.96 0.74
N VAL A 438 38.90 15.60 -0.19
CA VAL A 438 40.25 15.12 0.10
C VAL A 438 41.25 16.24 -0.13
N ARG A 439 42.08 16.53 0.87
CA ARG A 439 43.22 17.46 0.75
C ARG A 439 44.48 16.67 0.44
N SER A 440 45.36 17.25 -0.35
CA SER A 440 46.68 16.68 -0.62
C SER A 440 47.69 17.78 -0.92
N GLU A 441 48.96 17.42 -1.07
CA GLU A 441 50.00 18.37 -1.49
C GLU A 441 49.70 19.03 -2.84
N LEU A 442 49.04 18.33 -3.77
CA LEU A 442 48.63 18.85 -5.07
C LEU A 442 47.32 19.67 -5.00
N PHE A 443 46.51 19.41 -3.97
CA PHE A 443 45.19 20.00 -3.76
C PHE A 443 45.04 20.49 -2.32
N PRO A 444 45.82 21.50 -1.88
CA PRO A 444 45.76 22.01 -0.50
C PRO A 444 44.40 22.64 -0.16
N GLU A 445 43.68 23.16 -1.15
CA GLU A 445 42.31 23.65 -1.03
C GLU A 445 41.27 22.54 -0.78
N GLY A 446 41.63 21.29 -1.11
CA GLY A 446 40.76 20.12 -1.10
C GLY A 446 40.04 19.93 -2.44
N ASN A 447 40.10 18.70 -2.96
CA ASN A 447 39.41 18.25 -4.15
C ASN A 447 38.19 17.40 -3.75
N ASP A 448 37.05 17.63 -4.40
CA ASP A 448 35.82 16.92 -4.12
C ASP A 448 35.89 15.53 -4.78
N GLN A 449 35.68 14.48 -3.99
CA GLN A 449 35.57 13.10 -4.45
C GLN A 449 34.11 12.72 -4.49
N ARG A 450 33.67 12.17 -5.62
CA ARG A 450 32.34 11.60 -5.80
C ARG A 450 32.44 10.18 -6.33
N VAL A 451 31.71 9.27 -5.70
CA VAL A 451 31.35 7.98 -6.29
C VAL A 451 29.87 7.79 -6.14
N ASN A 452 29.15 7.62 -7.24
CA ASN A 452 27.71 7.46 -7.24
C ASN A 452 27.34 6.23 -8.07
N LEU A 453 26.95 5.16 -7.37
CA LEU A 453 26.52 3.90 -7.96
C LEU A 453 25.02 3.70 -7.71
N LEU A 454 24.27 3.46 -8.78
CA LEU A 454 22.87 3.05 -8.73
C LEU A 454 22.63 1.84 -9.62
N ILE A 455 22.04 0.79 -9.05
CA ILE A 455 21.60 -0.40 -9.77
C ILE A 455 20.10 -0.56 -9.55
N LEU A 456 19.32 -0.45 -10.63
CA LEU A 456 17.87 -0.58 -10.61
C LEU A 456 17.46 -1.89 -11.30
N SER A 457 16.70 -2.74 -10.61
CA SER A 457 16.18 -4.00 -11.16
C SER A 457 14.71 -3.90 -11.53
N LEU A 458 14.38 -4.38 -12.72
CA LEU A 458 13.03 -4.82 -13.09
C LEU A 458 12.87 -6.30 -12.75
N VAL A 459 11.86 -6.64 -11.97
CA VAL A 459 11.70 -7.97 -11.36
C VAL A 459 10.31 -8.54 -11.65
N PRO A 460 10.10 -9.21 -12.79
CA PRO A 460 8.96 -10.09 -12.95
C PRO A 460 9.14 -11.34 -12.08
N ALA A 461 8.06 -11.86 -11.51
CA ALA A 461 8.10 -13.03 -10.66
C ALA A 461 6.88 -13.93 -10.87
N ALA A 462 7.08 -15.21 -10.56
CA ALA A 462 6.02 -16.19 -10.44
C ALA A 462 6.25 -17.04 -9.20
N ALA A 463 5.16 -17.37 -8.50
CA ALA A 463 5.20 -18.28 -7.37
C ALA A 463 4.06 -19.28 -7.45
N TYR A 464 4.34 -20.50 -7.04
CA TYR A 464 3.37 -21.57 -6.97
C TYR A 464 3.25 -22.05 -5.54
N ARG A 465 2.03 -21.95 -5.00
CA ARG A 465 1.67 -22.53 -3.73
C ARG A 465 1.19 -23.96 -3.98
N PHE A 466 1.83 -24.95 -3.39
CA PHE A 466 1.47 -26.35 -3.55
C PHE A 466 0.33 -26.75 -2.61
N ASN A 467 0.31 -26.16 -1.41
CA ASN A 467 -0.71 -26.38 -0.39
C ASN A 467 -0.68 -25.20 0.61
N GLU A 468 -1.46 -25.28 1.68
CA GLU A 468 -1.54 -24.23 2.70
C GLU A 468 -0.22 -23.99 3.46
N HIS A 469 0.73 -24.91 3.35
CA HIS A 469 2.00 -24.87 4.06
C HIS A 469 3.18 -24.50 3.17
N PHE A 470 3.18 -24.85 1.88
CA PHE A 470 4.41 -24.80 1.08
C PHE A 470 4.24 -24.07 -0.25
N SER A 471 5.17 -23.17 -0.54
CA SER A 471 5.29 -22.51 -1.84
C SER A 471 6.74 -22.44 -2.32
N LEU A 472 6.88 -22.35 -3.64
CA LEU A 472 8.12 -22.00 -4.34
C LEU A 472 7.89 -20.76 -5.18
N GLY A 473 8.94 -19.98 -5.39
CA GLY A 473 8.89 -18.81 -6.26
C GLY A 473 10.18 -18.58 -7.01
N ILE A 474 10.06 -17.90 -8.14
CA ILE A 474 11.17 -17.48 -9.00
C ILE A 474 10.95 -16.01 -9.40
N ALA A 475 12.03 -15.25 -9.43
CA ALA A 475 12.05 -13.84 -9.79
C ALA A 475 13.36 -13.54 -10.54
N PRO A 476 13.38 -13.57 -11.89
CA PRO A 476 14.50 -13.02 -12.65
C PRO A 476 14.60 -11.49 -12.45
N ASN A 477 15.82 -10.97 -12.52
CA ASN A 477 16.14 -9.56 -12.37
C ASN A 477 16.77 -9.05 -13.67
N PHE A 478 16.28 -7.92 -14.18
CA PHE A 478 16.89 -7.19 -15.29
C PHE A 478 17.38 -5.85 -14.76
N ASP A 479 18.69 -5.67 -14.76
CA ASP A 479 19.35 -4.61 -14.02
C ASP A 479 19.81 -3.50 -14.97
N ILE A 480 19.69 -2.26 -14.53
CA ILE A 480 20.27 -1.08 -15.17
C ILE A 480 21.23 -0.49 -14.15
N ALA A 481 22.52 -0.45 -14.49
CA ALA A 481 23.56 0.06 -13.63
C ALA A 481 24.08 1.41 -14.16
N GLN A 482 24.31 2.34 -13.24
CA GLN A 482 24.91 3.64 -13.49
C GLN A 482 25.99 3.89 -12.44
N LEU A 483 27.15 4.34 -12.88
CA LEU A 483 28.28 4.69 -12.04
C LEU A 483 28.89 6.01 -12.50
N GLU A 484 29.16 6.90 -11.56
CA GLU A 484 29.88 8.16 -11.73
C GLU A 484 31.04 8.15 -10.73
N ILE A 485 32.23 8.46 -11.20
CA ILE A 485 33.48 8.56 -10.44
C ILE A 485 34.15 9.89 -10.77
N ASP A 486 34.18 10.79 -9.79
CA ASP A 486 34.89 12.06 -9.87
C ASP A 486 35.89 12.16 -8.73
N GLY A 487 37.07 12.71 -9.00
CA GLY A 487 38.03 12.99 -7.96
C GLY A 487 39.48 12.77 -8.39
N LEU A 488 40.31 12.33 -7.45
CA LEU A 488 41.75 12.21 -7.67
C LEU A 488 42.09 10.86 -8.30
N VAL A 489 42.82 10.89 -9.41
CA VAL A 489 43.34 9.70 -10.09
C VAL A 489 44.86 9.69 -10.04
N GLY A 490 45.45 8.50 -9.80
CA GLY A 490 46.89 8.26 -9.84
C GLY A 490 47.19 7.06 -10.72
N GLN A 491 48.12 7.20 -11.66
CA GLN A 491 48.48 6.16 -12.62
C GLN A 491 50.00 6.06 -12.78
N SER A 492 50.51 4.88 -13.15
CA SER A 492 51.92 4.76 -13.57
C SER A 492 52.21 5.71 -14.73
N ALA A 493 53.39 6.33 -14.74
CA ALA A 493 53.83 7.17 -15.86
C ALA A 493 53.94 6.38 -17.18
N ASP A 494 53.98 5.04 -17.13
CA ASP A 494 53.97 4.15 -18.30
C ASP A 494 52.72 4.29 -19.19
N ILE A 495 51.63 4.88 -18.67
CA ILE A 495 50.42 5.15 -19.44
C ILE A 495 50.68 6.15 -20.59
N LEU A 496 51.73 6.98 -20.47
CA LEU A 496 52.13 7.96 -21.49
C LEU A 496 52.84 7.25 -22.65
N LYS A 497 52.14 7.06 -23.76
CA LYS A 497 52.66 6.37 -24.95
C LYS A 497 53.58 7.27 -25.77
N GLY A 498 54.74 6.74 -26.17
CA GLY A 498 55.67 7.37 -27.12
C GLY A 498 57.06 7.60 -26.55
N GLU A 499 57.91 8.28 -27.34
CA GLU A 499 59.32 8.49 -27.03
C GLU A 499 59.68 9.99 -27.20
N PRO A 500 59.88 10.77 -26.12
CA PRO A 500 60.29 12.17 -26.22
C PRO A 500 61.71 12.34 -26.78
N LEU A 501 62.56 11.32 -26.62
CA LEU A 501 63.89 11.20 -27.19
C LEU A 501 64.04 9.78 -27.73
N SER A 502 64.73 9.62 -28.87
CA SER A 502 64.84 8.33 -29.53
C SER A 502 65.32 7.22 -28.58
N GLY A 503 64.50 6.18 -28.41
CA GLY A 503 64.78 5.03 -27.56
C GLY A 503 64.57 5.25 -26.05
N ILE A 504 64.00 6.38 -25.63
CA ILE A 504 63.67 6.67 -24.23
C ILE A 504 62.16 6.89 -24.15
N SER A 505 61.46 6.11 -23.33
CA SER A 505 60.02 6.27 -23.10
C SER A 505 59.73 7.52 -22.26
N TYR A 506 58.47 8.00 -22.26
CA TYR A 506 58.07 9.08 -21.35
C TYR A 506 58.27 8.74 -19.89
N ALA A 507 57.92 7.53 -19.48
CA ALA A 507 58.09 7.06 -18.11
C ALA A 507 59.56 7.10 -17.69
N ASP A 508 60.47 6.58 -18.52
CA ASP A 508 61.92 6.61 -18.25
C ASP A 508 62.45 8.04 -18.19
N PHE A 509 61.98 8.91 -19.08
CA PHE A 509 62.39 10.32 -19.11
C PHE A 509 61.93 11.05 -17.85
N LEU A 510 60.67 10.92 -17.44
CA LEU A 510 60.11 11.54 -16.23
C LEU A 510 60.77 11.00 -14.95
N GLY A 511 61.00 9.68 -14.90
CA GLY A 511 61.71 9.03 -13.80
C GLY A 511 63.15 9.53 -13.66
N ALA A 512 63.89 9.63 -14.76
CA ALA A 512 65.29 10.05 -14.75
C ALA A 512 65.48 11.56 -14.50
N THR A 513 64.55 12.40 -14.98
CA THR A 513 64.69 13.87 -14.91
C THR A 513 64.07 14.49 -13.67
N ALA A 514 62.98 13.92 -13.16
CA ALA A 514 62.21 14.48 -12.07
C ALA A 514 61.89 13.48 -10.94
N GLY A 515 62.33 12.22 -11.06
CA GLY A 515 61.99 11.18 -10.09
C GLY A 515 60.51 10.80 -10.11
N VAL A 516 59.80 11.10 -11.20
CA VAL A 516 58.36 10.89 -11.35
C VAL A 516 58.11 9.54 -12.01
N ASN A 517 57.58 8.59 -11.24
CA ASN A 517 57.16 7.28 -11.74
C ASN A 517 55.63 7.11 -11.77
N GLU A 518 54.90 8.05 -11.17
CA GLU A 518 53.43 8.07 -11.08
C GLU A 518 52.96 9.48 -11.43
N ILE A 519 51.95 9.57 -12.30
CA ILE A 519 51.27 10.83 -12.63
C ILE A 519 49.94 10.89 -11.89
N ARG A 520 49.57 12.08 -11.44
CA ARG A 520 48.38 12.32 -10.61
C ARG A 520 47.56 13.44 -11.19
N GLY A 521 46.24 13.32 -11.17
CA GLY A 521 45.35 14.28 -11.79
C GLY A 521 43.95 14.22 -11.19
N GLU A 522 43.06 14.91 -11.85
CA GLU A 522 41.62 14.85 -11.59
C GLU A 522 40.96 14.03 -12.70
N ILE A 523 39.94 13.25 -12.34
CA ILE A 523 39.02 12.60 -13.26
C ILE A 523 37.62 13.12 -12.99
N ASP A 524 36.88 13.41 -14.05
CA ASP A 524 35.47 13.79 -14.05
C ASP A 524 34.77 12.90 -15.08
N SER A 525 33.93 11.98 -14.61
CA SER A 525 33.30 10.99 -15.49
C SER A 525 31.85 11.35 -15.78
N GLU A 526 31.43 11.14 -17.03
CA GLU A 526 30.01 10.99 -17.29
C GLU A 526 29.49 9.68 -16.65
N PHE A 527 28.16 9.55 -16.53
CA PHE A 527 27.56 8.30 -16.07
C PHE A 527 27.98 7.11 -16.97
N LEU A 528 28.82 6.24 -16.42
CA LEU A 528 29.14 4.94 -16.99
C LEU A 528 27.92 4.03 -16.84
N ARG A 529 27.48 3.40 -17.93
CA ARG A 529 26.22 2.63 -17.95
C ARG A 529 26.43 1.22 -18.43
N GLY A 530 25.67 0.32 -17.82
CA GLY A 530 25.56 -1.07 -18.25
C GLY A 530 24.21 -1.66 -17.88
N TRP A 531 23.96 -2.87 -18.38
CA TRP A 531 22.79 -3.64 -18.03
C TRP A 531 23.20 -4.99 -17.47
N GLY A 532 22.32 -5.59 -16.67
CA GLY A 532 22.60 -6.87 -16.04
C GLY A 532 21.44 -7.82 -16.04
N PHE A 533 21.75 -9.08 -15.77
CA PHE A 533 20.78 -10.12 -15.59
C PHE A 533 21.17 -10.99 -14.40
N GLY A 534 20.19 -11.23 -13.54
CA GLY A 534 20.31 -12.12 -12.40
C GLY A 534 18.97 -12.79 -12.12
N GLY A 535 18.86 -13.42 -10.97
CA GLY A 535 17.59 -13.94 -10.54
C GLY A 535 17.61 -14.53 -9.16
N ARG A 536 16.42 -14.83 -8.68
CA ARG A 536 16.20 -15.36 -7.35
C ARG A 536 15.20 -16.49 -7.39
N ILE A 537 15.46 -17.50 -6.58
CA ILE A 537 14.50 -18.53 -6.23
C ILE A 537 14.23 -18.50 -4.74
N GLY A 538 13.01 -18.83 -4.37
CA GLY A 538 12.54 -18.81 -3.00
C GLY A 538 11.75 -20.05 -2.66
N ALA A 539 11.76 -20.39 -1.38
CA ALA A 539 10.88 -21.38 -0.77
C ALA A 539 10.30 -20.79 0.51
N LEU A 540 9.05 -21.14 0.81
CA LEU A 540 8.41 -20.77 2.06
C LEU A 540 7.63 -21.96 2.61
N TYR A 541 7.86 -22.28 3.87
CA TYR A 541 7.10 -23.24 4.65
C TYR A 541 6.39 -22.54 5.81
N ARG A 542 5.07 -22.52 5.77
CA ARG A 542 4.16 -22.07 6.83
C ARG A 542 3.69 -23.30 7.60
N HIS A 543 4.11 -23.44 8.84
CA HIS A 543 3.61 -24.52 9.70
C HIS A 543 2.14 -24.27 10.06
N ASP A 544 1.86 -23.04 10.51
CA ASP A 544 0.53 -22.55 10.90
C ASP A 544 0.47 -21.01 10.77
N ASP A 545 -0.58 -20.38 11.29
CA ASP A 545 -0.75 -18.91 11.26
C ASP A 545 0.25 -18.15 12.15
N SER A 546 0.88 -18.87 13.08
CA SER A 546 1.83 -18.34 14.04
C SER A 546 3.27 -18.49 13.59
N PHE A 547 3.61 -19.50 12.77
CA PHE A 547 4.99 -19.81 12.44
C PHE A 547 5.23 -20.10 10.96
N SER A 548 6.24 -19.44 10.40
CA SER A 548 6.75 -19.68 9.06
C SER A 548 8.27 -19.58 8.97
N VAL A 549 8.85 -20.34 8.04
CA VAL A 549 10.26 -20.34 7.68
C VAL A 549 10.37 -20.17 6.18
N GLY A 550 11.31 -19.33 5.76
CA GLY A 550 11.61 -19.08 4.36
C GLY A 550 13.09 -19.20 4.07
N ALA A 551 13.40 -19.57 2.83
CA ALA A 551 14.75 -19.55 2.29
C ALA A 551 14.73 -18.92 0.89
N SER A 552 15.78 -18.22 0.55
CA SER A 552 15.94 -17.49 -0.70
C SER A 552 17.38 -17.56 -1.16
N TYR A 553 17.59 -17.79 -2.46
CA TYR A 553 18.88 -17.75 -3.11
C TYR A 553 18.81 -16.76 -4.26
N ALA A 554 19.67 -15.76 -4.25
CA ALA A 554 19.94 -14.89 -5.39
C ALA A 554 21.21 -15.36 -6.08
N SER A 555 21.14 -15.49 -7.40
CA SER A 555 22.32 -15.74 -8.21
C SER A 555 23.26 -14.54 -8.16
N ARG A 556 24.51 -14.80 -8.55
CA ARG A 556 25.39 -13.73 -9.04
C ARG A 556 24.68 -12.99 -10.18
N THR A 557 24.77 -11.67 -10.20
CA THR A 557 24.28 -10.87 -11.31
C THR A 557 25.41 -10.69 -12.30
N PHE A 558 25.19 -11.13 -13.53
CA PHE A 558 26.03 -10.74 -14.66
C PHE A 558 25.70 -9.28 -15.01
N LEU A 559 26.70 -8.43 -15.09
CA LEU A 559 26.58 -7.06 -15.60
C LEU A 559 27.53 -6.92 -16.78
N THR A 560 27.09 -6.20 -17.81
CA THR A 560 28.00 -5.77 -18.87
C THR A 560 28.96 -4.72 -18.34
N ASP A 561 30.07 -4.55 -19.04
CA ASP A 561 31.01 -3.46 -18.75
C ASP A 561 30.29 -2.12 -18.68
N LEU A 562 30.61 -1.32 -17.67
CA LEU A 562 30.04 0.01 -17.51
C LEU A 562 30.87 0.97 -18.33
N SER A 563 30.32 1.47 -19.43
CA SER A 563 31.05 2.34 -20.36
C SER A 563 30.48 3.74 -20.41
N GLY A 564 31.35 4.73 -20.62
CA GLY A 564 31.03 6.14 -20.80
C GLY A 564 32.29 6.95 -21.12
N GLU A 565 32.19 8.27 -21.08
CA GLU A 565 33.31 9.18 -21.31
C GLU A 565 33.80 9.75 -19.98
N ALA A 566 35.09 10.02 -19.88
CA ALA A 566 35.67 10.72 -18.74
C ALA A 566 36.70 11.76 -19.19
N HIS A 567 36.69 12.91 -18.53
CA HIS A 567 37.69 13.95 -18.68
C HIS A 567 38.78 13.76 -17.63
N ILE A 568 40.05 13.77 -18.05
CA ILE A 568 41.20 13.62 -17.16
C ILE A 568 42.09 14.85 -17.29
N ASP A 569 42.45 15.48 -16.17
CA ASP A 569 43.34 16.65 -16.09
C ASP A 569 44.59 16.39 -15.22
N PHE A 570 45.76 16.40 -15.86
CA PHE A 570 47.07 16.30 -15.19
C PHE A 570 47.81 17.64 -15.07
N THR A 571 47.21 18.76 -15.50
CA THR A 571 47.83 20.08 -15.61
C THR A 571 48.49 20.54 -14.31
N ARG A 572 47.77 20.41 -13.19
CA ARG A 572 48.27 20.81 -11.87
C ARG A 572 49.51 20.03 -11.46
N PHE A 573 49.56 18.73 -11.73
CA PHE A 573 50.70 17.88 -11.38
C PHE A 573 51.98 18.29 -12.13
N PHE A 574 51.90 18.46 -13.44
CA PHE A 574 53.08 18.88 -14.22
C PHE A 574 53.51 20.31 -13.86
N ASN A 575 52.59 21.20 -13.54
CA ASN A 575 52.94 22.54 -13.05
C ASN A 575 53.64 22.48 -11.68
N ALA A 576 53.12 21.68 -10.74
CA ALA A 576 53.70 21.53 -9.40
C ALA A 576 55.09 20.87 -9.41
N THR A 577 55.35 19.95 -10.33
CA THR A 577 56.66 19.30 -10.51
C THR A 577 57.67 20.15 -11.28
N GLY A 578 57.30 21.35 -11.73
CA GLY A 578 58.15 22.21 -12.56
C GLY A 578 58.34 21.69 -13.99
N LEU A 579 57.55 20.68 -14.37
CA LEU A 579 57.60 20.03 -15.68
C LEU A 579 56.58 20.57 -16.67
N GLY A 580 55.72 21.54 -16.32
CA GLY A 580 54.65 22.02 -17.20
C GLY A 580 55.13 22.44 -18.60
N LEU A 581 56.15 23.30 -18.69
CA LEU A 581 56.74 23.72 -19.97
C LEU A 581 57.50 22.58 -20.70
N PRO A 582 58.38 21.81 -20.04
CA PRO A 582 58.98 20.62 -20.64
C PRO A 582 57.94 19.60 -21.14
N ALA A 583 56.90 19.32 -20.38
CA ALA A 583 55.85 18.37 -20.72
C ALA A 583 55.14 18.79 -22.02
N LEU A 584 54.77 20.06 -22.17
CA LEU A 584 54.17 20.55 -23.43
C LEU A 584 55.10 20.45 -24.65
N LEU A 585 56.42 20.52 -24.47
CA LEU A 585 57.38 20.39 -25.57
C LEU A 585 57.66 18.94 -25.96
N PHE A 586 57.60 18.05 -24.97
CA PHE A 586 58.07 16.68 -25.12
C PHE A 586 56.95 15.67 -25.21
N LEU A 587 55.72 15.92 -24.71
CA LEU A 587 54.57 15.00 -24.71
C LEU A 587 54.02 14.68 -26.11
N PRO A 588 53.22 13.60 -26.26
CA PRO A 588 52.65 13.20 -27.55
C PRO A 588 51.92 14.37 -28.23
N ASN A 589 52.12 14.54 -29.54
CA ASN A 589 51.61 15.67 -30.33
C ASN A 589 52.07 17.08 -29.88
N GLY A 590 53.16 17.19 -29.09
CA GLY A 590 53.71 18.49 -28.68
C GLY A 590 52.76 19.30 -27.79
N GLY A 591 51.98 18.62 -26.94
CA GLY A 591 51.07 19.25 -26.00
C GLY A 591 49.92 20.03 -26.65
N LEU A 592 49.59 19.76 -27.92
CA LEU A 592 48.54 20.47 -28.68
C LEU A 592 47.15 20.44 -28.02
N ASN A 593 46.86 19.41 -27.22
CA ASN A 593 45.63 19.28 -26.43
C ASN A 593 45.87 19.54 -24.93
N GLY A 594 47.03 20.09 -24.56
CA GLY A 594 47.40 20.32 -23.16
C GLY A 594 47.76 19.04 -22.41
N LEU A 595 47.48 19.05 -21.11
CA LEU A 595 47.66 17.93 -20.16
C LEU A 595 46.31 17.36 -19.73
N GLU A 596 45.30 17.64 -20.53
CA GLU A 596 43.90 17.29 -20.36
C GLU A 596 43.48 16.41 -21.54
N THR A 597 42.62 15.42 -21.30
CA THR A 597 42.10 14.56 -22.37
C THR A 597 40.76 13.96 -21.99
N ASP A 598 39.88 13.86 -22.97
CA ASP A 598 38.70 13.02 -22.89
C ASP A 598 39.08 11.59 -23.28
N VAL A 599 38.59 10.61 -22.52
CA VAL A 599 38.83 9.19 -22.76
C VAL A 599 37.53 8.41 -22.70
N ASP A 600 37.45 7.36 -23.51
CA ASP A 600 36.45 6.31 -23.30
C ASP A 600 36.86 5.54 -22.04
N MET A 601 35.99 5.52 -21.04
CA MET A 601 36.20 4.84 -19.77
C MET A 601 35.29 3.62 -19.68
N THR A 602 35.86 2.49 -19.28
CA THR A 602 35.14 1.22 -19.17
C THR A 602 35.52 0.52 -17.88
N ILE A 603 34.52 0.22 -17.04
CA ILE A 603 34.68 -0.65 -15.88
C ILE A 603 34.33 -2.08 -16.30
N GLU A 604 35.34 -2.94 -16.28
CA GLU A 604 35.20 -4.37 -16.61
C GLU A 604 34.96 -5.22 -15.34
N ASP A 605 34.32 -6.37 -15.51
CA ASP A 605 34.14 -7.41 -14.48
C ASP A 605 33.43 -6.94 -13.18
N PHE A 606 32.62 -5.89 -13.24
CA PHE A 606 31.81 -5.44 -12.11
C PHE A 606 30.57 -6.33 -11.93
N GLU A 607 30.59 -7.26 -10.96
CA GLU A 607 29.47 -8.18 -10.70
C GLU A 607 28.84 -7.98 -9.31
N LEU A 608 27.55 -8.31 -9.17
CA LEU A 608 26.95 -8.43 -7.83
C LEU A 608 27.06 -9.87 -7.30
N PRO A 609 27.43 -10.05 -6.02
CA PRO A 609 27.64 -11.36 -5.43
C PRO A 609 26.33 -12.15 -5.35
N GLN A 610 26.45 -13.47 -5.43
CA GLN A 610 25.37 -14.38 -5.02
C GLN A 610 25.16 -14.31 -3.49
N HIS A 611 23.92 -14.54 -3.05
CA HIS A 611 23.61 -14.63 -1.62
C HIS A 611 22.49 -15.60 -1.29
N VAL A 612 22.60 -16.21 -0.12
CA VAL A 612 21.58 -17.09 0.47
C VAL A 612 21.02 -16.40 1.71
N THR A 613 19.70 -16.35 1.84
CA THR A 613 19.03 -15.88 3.06
C THR A 613 18.09 -16.95 3.58
N VAL A 614 18.12 -17.18 4.89
CA VAL A 614 17.16 -18.03 5.60
C VAL A 614 16.55 -17.20 6.71
N GLY A 615 15.24 -17.27 6.88
CA GLY A 615 14.55 -16.49 7.89
C GLY A 615 13.33 -17.18 8.45
N PHE A 616 12.87 -16.70 9.60
CA PHE A 616 11.64 -17.17 10.22
C PHE A 616 10.79 -16.02 10.73
N ALA A 617 9.50 -16.29 10.89
CA ALA A 617 8.54 -15.42 11.54
C ALA A 617 7.75 -16.23 12.57
N TYR A 618 7.60 -15.67 13.77
CA TYR A 618 6.88 -16.29 14.86
C TYR A 618 5.96 -15.27 15.55
N LYS A 619 4.66 -15.57 15.62
CA LYS A 619 3.62 -14.76 16.27
C LYS A 619 3.10 -15.51 17.49
N PRO A 620 3.76 -15.41 18.66
CA PRO A 620 3.26 -16.07 19.87
C PRO A 620 1.87 -15.55 20.29
N VAL A 621 1.52 -14.33 19.87
CA VAL A 621 0.19 -13.72 20.03
C VAL A 621 -0.12 -12.82 18.81
N PRO A 622 -1.39 -12.57 18.46
CA PRO A 622 -1.74 -11.87 17.21
C PRO A 622 -1.14 -10.46 17.02
N TRP A 623 -0.86 -9.74 18.12
CA TRP A 623 -0.33 -8.37 18.09
C TRP A 623 1.20 -8.29 18.16
N PHE A 624 1.91 -9.41 18.32
CA PHE A 624 3.36 -9.44 18.46
C PHE A 624 3.98 -10.48 17.52
N GLN A 625 4.91 -10.03 16.68
CA GLN A 625 5.69 -10.88 15.79
C GLN A 625 7.18 -10.73 16.11
N LEU A 626 7.86 -11.87 16.24
CA LEU A 626 9.30 -11.99 16.22
C LEU A 626 9.73 -12.48 14.83
N SER A 627 10.68 -11.78 14.21
CA SER A 627 11.25 -12.17 12.92
C SER A 627 12.77 -12.06 12.97
N ALA A 628 13.46 -12.99 12.32
CA ALA A 628 14.91 -12.94 12.15
C ALA A 628 15.32 -13.58 10.83
N ASP A 629 16.29 -12.96 10.17
CA ASP A 629 16.88 -13.42 8.92
C ASP A 629 18.40 -13.55 9.10
N GLY A 630 18.97 -14.64 8.61
CA GLY A 630 20.40 -14.83 8.45
C GLY A 630 20.75 -14.82 6.96
N ARG A 631 21.65 -13.93 6.55
CA ARG A 631 22.11 -13.80 5.18
C ARG A 631 23.61 -14.08 5.06
N TRP A 632 23.96 -14.91 4.10
CA TRP A 632 25.32 -15.11 3.63
C TRP A 632 25.48 -14.49 2.25
N ILE A 633 26.50 -13.65 2.06
CA ILE A 633 26.80 -12.95 0.81
C ILE A 633 28.22 -13.32 0.39
N ASN A 634 28.39 -13.81 -0.83
CA ASN A 634 29.67 -14.32 -1.30
C ASN A 634 30.55 -13.23 -1.93
N TRP A 635 31.01 -12.26 -1.12
CA TRP A 635 31.90 -11.20 -1.62
C TRP A 635 33.25 -11.73 -2.09
N SER A 636 33.79 -12.76 -1.43
CA SER A 636 35.14 -13.28 -1.70
C SER A 636 35.31 -13.87 -3.10
N ASP A 637 34.25 -14.42 -3.70
CA ASP A 637 34.34 -15.01 -5.03
C ASP A 637 33.90 -14.04 -6.14
N THR A 638 33.46 -12.82 -5.81
CA THR A 638 32.77 -11.94 -6.78
C THR A 638 33.73 -11.08 -7.57
N PHE A 639 34.61 -10.31 -6.91
CA PHE A 639 35.69 -9.59 -7.58
C PHE A 639 36.84 -9.37 -6.59
N ASP A 640 38.05 -9.72 -7.01
CA ASP A 640 39.29 -9.42 -6.26
C ASP A 640 39.96 -8.14 -6.79
N THR A 641 39.72 -7.81 -8.06
CA THR A 641 40.31 -6.68 -8.77
C THR A 641 39.23 -6.09 -9.68
N LEU A 642 39.12 -4.76 -9.71
CA LEU A 642 38.28 -4.04 -10.65
C LEU A 642 39.21 -3.44 -11.71
N THR A 643 38.97 -3.72 -13.00
CA THR A 643 39.76 -3.16 -14.10
C THR A 643 39.04 -1.93 -14.65
N VAL A 644 39.79 -0.85 -14.84
CA VAL A 644 39.32 0.48 -15.26
C VAL A 644 40.11 0.96 -16.46
#